data_AF-A0A2J0MMQ4-F1
#
_entry.id   AF-A0A2J0MMQ4-F1
#
_cell.length_a   1.000
_cell.length_b   1.000
_cell.length_c   1.000
_cell.angle_alpha   90.00
_cell.angle_beta   90.00
_cell.angle_gamma   90.00
#
_symmetry.space_group_name_H-M   'P 1'
#
loop_
_entity.id
_entity.type
_entity.pdbx_description
1 polymer ?
#
loop_
_entity_poly.entity_id
_entity_poly.type
_entity_poly.pdbx_seq_one_letter_code
_entity_poly.pdbx_strand_id
1 'polypeptide(L)'
;MPKNLAALFSPKSVVVVGASRSPEKVGGVVLKNIVDSKYAGKLYAVNPNIDSLGNVKCFKSISDIPEVVDLAIIVLPAALVISTVTQVAEKGIKNVVVLSAGFKETGPEGAKLEKELENLCTKSGINLLGPNCLGFVNNLCPINATFAQVPAPTGNLRFISQSGALATSLFDWFSSVNLGFSEFITLGNKAVTNENDVLEYFLNQSEGQIESLHQDKEPVIQPIGMYLESIADGQQFLKLAKRITKTTPLYILKPGKTKAAATAMQSHTGAIAGADDILEIALKQSGVYRCQSLEEFFDLTKALAWNELPAGPRVAIISNAGGPAVISADAIVSEGLELAEFDTATAQKLSEVLPRSASILNPVDVLGDALADRFAGAAEIVLQAGNSDSLLIILTPQTMTQIEKTAEMVGNISKKYKKPVFCSFIGGTLVSEGERELNKLKVPSFLFPERAIKTIGAMWKFKKQQQKILNETIDIGLLNSQILPEKCTEILQNAVKNNQTALDNLEADVVISSADVQTPATKIAADLQDATAFAKSVGYPVVLKLSSPGLLHKKHLGGVILDIRNDDQLETGWNTLERKVEHIEERIKAHVRFQIQKEIPGGVEVIIGVKKDSTFGPVLLFGAGGSLAELISDRNLHLLPLDLSNIKELVQQSKIFSVLKGSENEPPYALDKLYKLIFNLCKVYDAADQIQEIEINPIIVSINDVWAVDPKVILAPNKPKPVGPKFKVAETLKTDLLGGKIRYFEFETETPLVVQPGQYVSVKVSSTRINCYSVAGQTSPTRFNLLVDSTPGGPGSKFFEGLKVGDKVTYLGPFGTFTLKPDDGAETMLFLATGSGFAPLKNMIEYSLNVAKTKQNICLYIGLNNFEEIFMKDYFDSLCVKFPNFKYKFVICNECDKWSGPKGFITTQLKSDFPDTSKCAAYMCGNKFMISDATKILTDNGCPTDQIYFEKI
;
A
#
# COMPACT_ATOMS: atom_id res chain seq x y z
N MET A 1 -7.41 -8.18 18.08
CA MET A 1 -8.45 -8.20 17.03
C MET A 1 -9.73 -7.68 17.68
N PRO A 2 -10.43 -6.71 17.09
CA PRO A 2 -11.05 -6.82 15.77
C PRO A 2 -10.54 -5.76 14.79
N LYS A 3 -10.71 -6.04 13.50
CA LYS A 3 -10.66 -5.11 12.36
C LYS A 3 -11.46 -5.72 11.20
N ASN A 4 -12.76 -5.87 11.39
CA ASN A 4 -13.70 -5.84 10.29
C ASN A 4 -14.60 -4.64 10.61
N LEU A 5 -14.49 -3.57 9.82
CA LEU A 5 -15.17 -2.30 10.08
C LEU A 5 -16.61 -2.25 9.55
N ALA A 6 -17.10 -3.35 8.96
CA ALA A 6 -18.47 -3.42 8.43
C ALA A 6 -19.52 -3.09 9.50
N ALA A 7 -19.39 -3.67 10.70
CA ALA A 7 -20.31 -3.41 11.81
C ALA A 7 -20.12 -2.00 12.44
N LEU A 8 -19.01 -1.32 12.16
CA LEU A 8 -18.79 0.07 12.59
C LEU A 8 -19.54 1.04 11.66
N PHE A 9 -19.41 0.87 10.34
CA PHE A 9 -19.97 1.80 9.35
C PHE A 9 -21.34 1.39 8.79
N SER A 10 -21.75 0.13 8.96
CA SER A 10 -23.07 -0.42 8.62
C SER A 10 -23.66 -1.23 9.78
N PRO A 11 -23.85 -0.62 10.97
CA PRO A 11 -24.37 -1.32 12.15
C PRO A 11 -25.83 -1.77 11.96
N LYS A 12 -26.24 -2.84 12.66
CA LYS A 12 -27.66 -3.23 12.83
C LYS A 12 -28.23 -2.67 14.14
N SER A 13 -27.37 -2.31 15.09
CA SER A 13 -27.75 -1.76 16.39
C SER A 13 -26.77 -0.67 16.86
N VAL A 14 -27.31 0.45 17.32
CA VAL A 14 -26.54 1.65 17.73
C VAL A 14 -26.99 2.14 19.10
N VAL A 15 -26.04 2.53 19.95
CA VAL A 15 -26.30 3.30 21.17
C VAL A 15 -25.63 4.67 21.14
N VAL A 16 -26.36 5.71 21.51
CA VAL A 16 -25.80 7.06 21.73
C VAL A 16 -25.66 7.33 23.23
N VAL A 17 -24.42 7.45 23.70
CA VAL A 17 -24.07 7.71 25.10
C VAL A 17 -23.80 9.20 25.29
N GLY A 18 -24.54 9.84 26.19
CA GLY A 18 -24.59 11.31 26.30
C GLY A 18 -25.74 11.95 25.53
N ALA A 19 -26.75 11.15 25.16
CA ALA A 19 -27.98 11.63 24.54
C ALA A 19 -28.70 12.66 25.43
N SER A 20 -29.44 13.60 24.84
CA SER A 20 -30.02 14.74 25.56
C SER A 20 -31.34 15.20 24.92
N ARG A 21 -32.26 15.76 25.73
CA ARG A 21 -33.47 16.47 25.23
C ARG A 21 -33.15 17.84 24.64
N SER A 22 -32.06 18.47 25.09
CA SER A 22 -31.65 19.78 24.57
C SER A 22 -31.14 19.62 23.13
N PRO A 23 -31.70 20.39 22.16
CA PRO A 23 -31.26 20.37 20.77
C PRO A 23 -29.89 21.04 20.56
N GLU A 24 -29.39 21.76 21.57
CA GLU A 24 -28.08 22.45 21.52
C GLU A 24 -26.92 21.51 21.90
N LYS A 25 -27.21 20.38 22.57
CA LYS A 25 -26.18 19.41 22.95
C LYS A 25 -25.91 18.45 21.81
N VAL A 26 -24.63 18.23 21.52
CA VAL A 26 -24.13 17.33 20.47
C VAL A 26 -24.82 15.95 20.51
N GLY A 27 -24.97 15.34 21.70
CA GLY A 27 -25.62 14.03 21.82
C GLY A 27 -27.11 14.02 21.46
N GLY A 28 -27.82 15.15 21.62
CA GLY A 28 -29.18 15.32 21.12
C GLY A 28 -29.23 15.46 19.60
N VAL A 29 -28.30 16.23 19.03
CA VAL A 29 -28.17 16.42 17.57
C VAL A 29 -27.85 15.11 16.86
N VAL A 30 -26.87 14.34 17.35
CA VAL A 30 -26.51 13.03 16.76
C VAL A 30 -27.69 12.07 16.78
N LEU A 31 -28.39 11.97 17.92
CA LEU A 31 -29.57 11.10 18.00
C LEU A 31 -30.65 11.50 17.00
N LYS A 32 -30.93 12.81 16.89
CA LYS A 32 -31.88 13.36 15.92
C LYS A 32 -31.45 13.03 14.49
N ASN A 33 -30.18 13.23 14.15
CA ASN A 33 -29.63 12.98 12.81
C ASN A 33 -29.77 11.51 12.40
N ILE A 34 -29.52 10.56 13.31
CA ILE A 34 -29.71 9.12 13.04
C ILE A 34 -31.19 8.83 12.75
N VAL A 35 -32.10 9.39 13.53
CA VAL A 35 -33.56 9.23 13.34
C VAL A 35 -34.01 9.84 12.00
N ASP A 36 -33.57 11.05 11.68
CA ASP A 36 -33.93 11.76 10.44
C ASP A 36 -33.37 11.08 9.19
N SER A 37 -32.27 10.33 9.33
CA SER A 37 -31.70 9.51 8.26
C SER A 37 -32.57 8.29 7.93
N LYS A 38 -33.63 8.02 8.70
CA LYS A 38 -34.48 6.83 8.60
C LYS A 38 -33.71 5.53 8.81
N TYR A 39 -32.76 5.55 9.76
CA TYR A 39 -31.99 4.37 10.13
C TYR A 39 -32.91 3.20 10.50
N ALA A 40 -32.73 2.07 9.82
CA ALA A 40 -33.61 0.90 9.93
C ALA A 40 -33.25 -0.04 11.09
N GLY A 41 -32.04 0.10 11.66
CA GLY A 41 -31.58 -0.74 12.76
C GLY A 41 -32.14 -0.32 14.12
N LYS A 42 -31.77 -1.07 15.16
CA LYS A 42 -32.17 -0.76 16.53
C LYS A 42 -31.38 0.43 17.07
N LEU A 43 -32.08 1.39 17.67
CA LEU A 43 -31.48 2.60 18.23
C LEU A 43 -31.78 2.72 19.72
N TYR A 44 -30.72 2.95 20.49
CA TYR A 44 -30.76 3.12 21.94
C TYR A 44 -30.10 4.43 22.35
N ALA A 45 -30.51 4.96 23.51
CA ALA A 45 -29.90 6.13 24.11
C ALA A 45 -29.45 5.82 25.55
N VAL A 46 -28.36 6.43 26.01
CA VAL A 46 -27.94 6.37 27.42
C VAL A 46 -27.89 7.77 28.02
N ASN A 47 -28.71 7.97 29.05
CA ASN A 47 -28.73 9.16 29.91
C ASN A 47 -29.28 8.77 31.30
N PRO A 48 -28.57 9.06 32.41
CA PRO A 48 -29.00 8.68 33.76
C PRO A 48 -30.36 9.24 34.21
N ASN A 49 -30.79 10.36 33.62
CA ASN A 49 -31.91 11.17 34.09
C ASN A 49 -33.12 11.15 33.14
N ILE A 50 -33.10 10.32 32.10
CA ILE A 50 -34.12 10.32 31.04
C ILE A 50 -34.52 8.88 30.73
N ASP A 51 -35.82 8.59 30.75
CA ASP A 51 -36.34 7.25 30.42
C ASP A 51 -36.61 7.07 28.91
N SER A 52 -36.90 8.15 28.18
CA SER A 52 -37.12 8.14 26.73
C SER A 52 -36.85 9.49 26.06
N LEU A 53 -36.43 9.42 24.78
CA LEU A 53 -36.21 10.55 23.88
C LEU A 53 -36.99 10.32 22.58
N GLY A 54 -38.19 10.91 22.47
CA GLY A 54 -39.13 10.59 21.39
C GLY A 54 -39.52 9.11 21.45
N ASN A 55 -39.36 8.39 20.34
CA ASN A 55 -39.61 6.95 20.25
C ASN A 55 -38.39 6.08 20.63
N VAL A 56 -37.27 6.70 21.03
CA VAL A 56 -36.05 5.98 21.40
C VAL A 56 -36.03 5.72 22.91
N LYS A 57 -35.88 4.45 23.29
CA LYS A 57 -35.75 4.03 24.69
C LYS A 57 -34.40 4.50 25.25
N CYS A 58 -34.43 5.12 26.43
CA CYS A 58 -33.24 5.61 27.10
C CYS A 58 -32.94 4.76 28.36
N PHE A 59 -31.69 4.36 28.50
CA PHE A 59 -31.18 3.57 29.61
C PHE A 59 -30.28 4.42 30.50
N LYS A 60 -30.14 4.05 31.78
CA LYS A 60 -29.31 4.79 32.74
C LYS A 60 -27.81 4.49 32.53
N SER A 61 -27.50 3.26 32.19
CA SER A 61 -26.14 2.77 31.90
C SER A 61 -26.11 1.93 30.62
N ILE A 62 -24.94 1.83 30.01
CA ILE A 62 -24.65 0.92 28.88
C ILE A 62 -24.92 -0.54 29.28
N SER A 63 -24.66 -0.90 30.54
CA SER A 63 -24.86 -2.26 31.04
C SER A 63 -26.32 -2.68 31.04
N ASP A 64 -27.26 -1.74 31.15
CA ASP A 64 -28.71 -1.99 31.23
C ASP A 64 -29.33 -2.34 29.88
N ILE A 65 -28.60 -2.16 28.77
CA ILE A 65 -29.08 -2.46 27.42
C ILE A 65 -29.21 -4.00 27.28
N PRO A 66 -30.33 -4.53 26.77
CA PRO A 66 -30.60 -5.97 26.80
C PRO A 66 -29.72 -6.80 25.86
N GLU A 67 -29.01 -6.18 24.92
CA GLU A 67 -28.15 -6.85 23.94
C GLU A 67 -26.77 -6.19 23.84
N VAL A 68 -25.83 -6.88 23.20
CA VAL A 68 -24.54 -6.31 22.78
C VAL A 68 -24.76 -5.61 21.45
N VAL A 69 -24.67 -4.28 21.45
CA VAL A 69 -24.88 -3.48 20.23
C VAL A 69 -23.65 -3.50 19.33
N ASP A 70 -23.86 -3.25 18.03
CA ASP A 70 -22.77 -3.23 17.05
C ASP A 70 -21.88 -2.01 17.22
N LEU A 71 -22.48 -0.85 17.53
CA LEU A 71 -21.81 0.44 17.61
C LEU A 71 -22.24 1.27 18.84
N ALA A 72 -21.26 1.78 19.57
CA ALA A 72 -21.46 2.81 20.60
C ALA A 72 -20.89 4.16 20.16
N ILE A 73 -21.72 5.21 20.18
CA ILE A 73 -21.32 6.60 19.90
C ILE A 73 -21.25 7.35 21.23
N ILE A 74 -20.06 7.82 21.59
CA ILE A 74 -19.78 8.47 22.87
C ILE A 74 -19.66 9.98 22.67
N VAL A 75 -20.50 10.71 23.41
CA VAL A 75 -20.60 12.18 23.37
C VAL A 75 -20.59 12.72 24.80
N LEU A 76 -19.46 12.53 25.49
CA LEU A 76 -19.25 12.90 26.89
C LEU A 76 -17.98 13.75 27.08
N PRO A 77 -17.84 14.55 28.13
CA PRO A 77 -16.57 15.21 28.45
C PRO A 77 -15.40 14.21 28.50
N ALA A 78 -14.21 14.60 28.03
CA ALA A 78 -13.04 13.73 27.90
C ALA A 78 -12.72 12.92 29.18
N ALA A 79 -12.86 13.54 30.35
CA ALA A 79 -12.64 12.92 31.65
C ALA A 79 -13.53 11.69 31.95
N LEU A 80 -14.67 11.56 31.27
CA LEU A 80 -15.60 10.42 31.43
C LEU A 80 -15.47 9.38 30.31
N VAL A 81 -14.67 9.64 29.27
CA VAL A 81 -14.59 8.77 28.10
C VAL A 81 -13.93 7.44 28.46
N ILE A 82 -12.79 7.45 29.17
CA ILE A 82 -12.07 6.22 29.53
C ILE A 82 -12.96 5.26 30.31
N SER A 83 -13.62 5.75 31.37
CA SER A 83 -14.50 4.92 32.21
C SER A 83 -15.71 4.39 31.41
N THR A 84 -16.24 5.19 30.49
CA THR A 84 -17.33 4.77 29.60
C THR A 84 -16.87 3.69 28.61
N VAL A 85 -15.70 3.84 28.00
CA VAL A 85 -15.13 2.84 27.07
C VAL A 85 -14.80 1.54 27.81
N THR A 86 -14.42 1.59 29.08
CA THR A 86 -14.27 0.40 29.93
C THR A 86 -15.61 -0.35 30.07
N GLN A 87 -16.71 0.35 30.37
CA GLN A 87 -18.04 -0.27 30.45
C GLN A 87 -18.50 -0.85 29.10
N VAL A 88 -18.20 -0.15 28.00
CA VAL A 88 -18.44 -0.65 26.62
C VAL A 88 -17.69 -1.96 26.38
N ALA A 89 -16.41 -2.02 26.79
CA ALA A 89 -15.58 -3.21 26.67
C ALA A 89 -16.14 -4.38 27.49
N GLU A 90 -16.54 -4.13 28.75
CA GLU A 90 -17.14 -5.11 29.66
C GLU A 90 -18.47 -5.66 29.11
N LYS A 91 -19.27 -4.82 28.45
CA LYS A 91 -20.49 -5.24 27.75
C LYS A 91 -20.22 -6.08 26.50
N GLY A 92 -18.98 -6.08 26.00
CA GLY A 92 -18.57 -6.85 24.81
C GLY A 92 -18.71 -6.10 23.48
N ILE A 93 -19.05 -4.81 23.50
CA ILE A 93 -19.20 -3.98 22.29
C ILE A 93 -17.82 -3.77 21.67
N LYS A 94 -17.73 -3.92 20.34
CA LYS A 94 -16.44 -3.92 19.61
C LYS A 94 -16.17 -2.67 18.79
N ASN A 95 -17.18 -1.88 18.45
CA ASN A 95 -17.03 -0.68 17.64
C ASN A 95 -17.49 0.56 18.40
N VAL A 96 -16.63 1.58 18.41
CA VAL A 96 -16.84 2.81 19.18
C VAL A 96 -16.52 4.02 18.31
N VAL A 97 -17.35 5.04 18.39
CA VAL A 97 -17.07 6.38 17.87
C VAL A 97 -16.98 7.32 19.06
N VAL A 98 -15.85 8.02 19.20
CA VAL A 98 -15.70 9.07 20.21
C VAL A 98 -15.70 10.42 19.51
N LEU A 99 -16.77 11.19 19.70
CA LEU A 99 -16.89 12.53 19.12
C LEU A 99 -16.16 13.60 19.96
N SER A 100 -15.97 13.31 21.24
CA SER A 100 -15.43 14.24 22.23
C SER A 100 -14.01 14.69 21.91
N ALA A 101 -13.79 16.01 22.00
CA ALA A 101 -12.47 16.63 22.09
C ALA A 101 -11.93 16.62 23.54
N GLY A 102 -10.72 17.13 23.74
CA GLY A 102 -9.98 17.16 25.01
C GLY A 102 -8.83 16.16 25.10
N PHE A 103 -8.28 15.71 23.96
CA PHE A 103 -7.24 14.68 23.87
C PHE A 103 -5.93 15.26 23.32
N LYS A 104 -5.19 14.53 22.48
CA LYS A 104 -3.84 14.91 22.02
C LYS A 104 -3.74 16.33 21.44
N GLU A 105 -4.81 16.84 20.84
CA GLU A 105 -4.90 18.19 20.28
C GLU A 105 -4.77 19.30 21.34
N THR A 106 -5.00 19.01 22.62
CA THR A 106 -4.87 20.00 23.70
C THR A 106 -3.48 20.04 24.34
N GLY A 107 -2.53 19.23 23.86
CA GLY A 107 -1.15 19.19 24.33
C GLY A 107 -0.79 17.95 25.18
N PRO A 108 0.29 18.02 25.99
CA PRO A 108 0.90 16.84 26.61
C PRO A 108 -0.03 16.01 27.52
N GLU A 109 -0.88 16.64 28.33
CA GLU A 109 -1.81 15.92 29.21
C GLU A 109 -2.92 15.21 28.42
N GLY A 110 -3.45 15.86 27.38
CA GLY A 110 -4.41 15.24 26.48
C GLY A 110 -3.79 14.10 25.67
N ALA A 111 -2.51 14.21 25.31
CA ALA A 111 -1.77 13.11 24.66
C ALA A 111 -1.58 11.89 25.56
N LYS A 112 -1.38 12.08 26.88
CA LYS A 112 -1.37 10.97 27.85
C LYS A 112 -2.74 10.30 27.94
N LEU A 113 -3.82 11.09 28.00
CA LEU A 113 -5.18 10.57 28.04
C LEU A 113 -5.55 9.79 26.78
N GLU A 114 -5.14 10.27 25.61
CA GLU A 114 -5.29 9.55 24.34
C GLU A 114 -4.51 8.24 24.35
N LYS A 115 -3.28 8.24 24.87
CA LYS A 115 -2.47 7.01 24.99
C LYS A 115 -3.13 5.98 25.90
N GLU A 116 -3.76 6.42 26.98
CA GLU A 116 -4.54 5.54 27.86
C GLU A 116 -5.74 4.93 27.12
N LEU A 117 -6.46 5.74 26.34
CA LEU A 117 -7.57 5.30 25.50
C LEU A 117 -7.13 4.26 24.45
N GLU A 118 -6.01 4.51 23.76
CA GLU A 118 -5.42 3.59 22.78
C GLU A 118 -5.07 2.23 23.42
N ASN A 119 -4.43 2.26 24.59
CA ASN A 119 -4.03 1.06 25.31
C ASN A 119 -5.25 0.22 25.73
N LEU A 120 -6.30 0.89 26.23
CA LEU A 120 -7.57 0.26 26.59
C LEU A 120 -8.22 -0.41 25.37
N CYS A 121 -8.32 0.30 24.25
CA CYS A 121 -8.92 -0.22 23.02
C CYS A 121 -8.12 -1.42 22.48
N THR A 122 -6.80 -1.33 22.50
CA THR A 122 -5.91 -2.41 22.05
C THR A 122 -6.08 -3.66 22.90
N LYS A 123 -6.09 -3.51 24.23
CA LYS A 123 -6.25 -4.62 25.19
C LYS A 123 -7.61 -5.30 25.07
N SER A 124 -8.67 -4.52 24.89
CA SER A 124 -10.06 -5.00 24.85
C SER A 124 -10.51 -5.45 23.45
N GLY A 125 -9.68 -5.19 22.43
CA GLY A 125 -10.06 -5.37 21.03
C GLY A 125 -11.26 -4.50 20.70
N ILE A 126 -11.08 -3.18 20.69
CA ILE A 126 -12.09 -2.22 20.24
C ILE A 126 -11.57 -1.51 18.99
N ASN A 127 -12.41 -1.45 17.96
CA ASN A 127 -12.27 -0.49 16.87
C ASN A 127 -12.77 0.87 17.35
N LEU A 128 -11.91 1.90 17.35
CA LEU A 128 -12.29 3.25 17.76
C LEU A 128 -12.07 4.24 16.61
N LEU A 129 -13.13 4.95 16.22
CA LEU A 129 -13.07 6.13 15.34
C LEU A 129 -12.99 7.40 16.21
N GLY A 130 -12.06 8.30 15.89
CA GLY A 130 -11.73 9.48 16.69
C GLY A 130 -10.52 9.26 17.63
N PRO A 131 -10.49 9.89 18.82
CA PRO A 131 -11.45 10.87 19.34
C PRO A 131 -11.41 12.19 18.55
N ASN A 132 -12.12 13.22 19.03
CA ASN A 132 -12.15 14.55 18.41
C ASN A 132 -12.51 14.49 16.91
N CYS A 133 -13.59 13.78 16.59
CA CYS A 133 -14.08 13.64 15.22
C CYS A 133 -15.52 14.14 15.09
N LEU A 134 -15.95 14.36 13.86
CA LEU A 134 -17.33 14.72 13.56
C LEU A 134 -18.24 13.47 13.55
N GLY A 135 -17.67 12.27 13.38
CA GLY A 135 -18.37 11.00 13.19
C GLY A 135 -18.30 10.52 11.75
N PHE A 136 -19.32 9.79 11.30
CA PHE A 136 -19.43 9.33 9.92
C PHE A 136 -20.87 9.39 9.40
N VAL A 137 -21.01 9.37 8.08
CA VAL A 137 -22.27 9.24 7.35
C VAL A 137 -22.14 8.06 6.41
N ASN A 138 -23.15 7.20 6.37
CA ASN A 138 -23.29 6.16 5.37
C ASN A 138 -24.70 6.24 4.77
N ASN A 139 -24.78 6.61 3.50
CA ASN A 139 -26.04 6.71 2.75
C ASN A 139 -26.46 5.38 2.11
N LEU A 140 -25.55 4.39 2.06
CA LEU A 140 -25.86 3.01 1.64
C LEU A 140 -26.55 2.22 2.77
N CYS A 141 -26.23 2.54 4.02
CA CYS A 141 -26.95 2.11 5.22
C CYS A 141 -27.43 3.37 5.97
N PRO A 142 -28.61 3.93 5.66
CA PRO A 142 -29.00 5.32 5.97
C PRO A 142 -28.77 5.73 7.43
N ILE A 143 -27.58 6.25 7.73
CA ILE A 143 -27.18 6.68 9.06
C ILE A 143 -26.29 7.93 8.96
N ASN A 144 -26.72 9.00 9.63
CA ASN A 144 -25.90 10.17 9.92
C ASN A 144 -25.49 10.12 11.40
N ALA A 145 -24.33 9.52 11.69
CA ALA A 145 -23.75 9.43 13.02
C ALA A 145 -22.89 10.68 13.36
N THR A 146 -23.22 11.82 12.78
CA THR A 146 -22.54 13.12 13.02
C THR A 146 -23.45 14.11 13.72
N PHE A 147 -22.86 15.24 14.14
CA PHE A 147 -23.60 16.42 14.59
C PHE A 147 -23.65 17.53 13.52
N ALA A 148 -23.46 17.19 12.25
CA ALA A 148 -23.57 18.12 11.12
C ALA A 148 -24.90 17.96 10.37
N GLN A 149 -25.28 19.03 9.65
CA GLN A 149 -26.29 18.96 8.62
C GLN A 149 -25.66 18.40 7.34
N VAL A 150 -26.28 17.36 6.78
CA VAL A 150 -25.77 16.60 5.64
C VAL A 150 -26.74 16.77 4.47
N PRO A 151 -26.25 16.89 3.22
CA PRO A 151 -27.10 16.96 2.03
C PRO A 151 -28.01 15.73 1.92
N ALA A 152 -29.26 15.94 1.46
CA ALA A 152 -30.23 14.87 1.27
C ALA A 152 -29.93 13.92 0.08
N PRO A 153 -29.36 14.38 -1.07
CA PRO A 153 -29.06 13.49 -2.18
C PRO A 153 -28.03 12.42 -1.83
N THR A 154 -28.29 11.18 -2.24
CA THR A 154 -27.28 10.11 -2.25
C THR A 154 -26.45 10.19 -3.53
N GLY A 155 -25.20 9.72 -3.47
CA GLY A 155 -24.29 9.71 -4.61
C GLY A 155 -23.28 8.57 -4.53
N ASN A 156 -22.28 8.60 -5.41
CA ASN A 156 -21.26 7.55 -5.53
C ASN A 156 -19.91 7.93 -4.91
N LEU A 157 -19.74 9.13 -4.36
CA LEU A 157 -18.46 9.54 -3.77
C LEU A 157 -18.24 8.99 -2.37
N ARG A 158 -17.00 8.65 -2.07
CA ARG A 158 -16.54 8.31 -0.72
C ARG A 158 -15.55 9.36 -0.22
N PHE A 159 -15.61 9.66 1.07
CA PHE A 159 -14.71 10.63 1.68
C PHE A 159 -14.06 10.12 2.96
N ILE A 160 -12.79 10.50 3.10
CA ILE A 160 -12.03 10.38 4.35
C ILE A 160 -11.51 11.77 4.71
N SER A 161 -11.93 12.34 5.83
CA SER A 161 -11.44 13.65 6.28
C SER A 161 -10.85 13.56 7.68
N GLN A 162 -9.61 14.03 7.85
CA GLN A 162 -9.04 14.23 9.17
C GLN A 162 -9.64 15.46 9.88
N SER A 163 -10.10 16.47 9.12
CA SER A 163 -10.69 17.70 9.66
C SER A 163 -12.23 17.65 9.65
N GLY A 164 -12.84 17.81 10.82
CA GLY A 164 -14.29 17.93 10.95
C GLY A 164 -14.84 19.25 10.38
N ALA A 165 -14.12 20.37 10.56
CA ALA A 165 -14.56 21.68 10.05
C ALA A 165 -14.56 21.74 8.51
N LEU A 166 -13.60 21.07 7.87
CA LEU A 166 -13.61 20.95 6.42
C LEU A 166 -14.75 20.07 5.93
N ALA A 167 -15.06 18.99 6.66
CA ALA A 167 -16.20 18.13 6.34
C ALA A 167 -17.53 18.89 6.37
N THR A 168 -17.79 19.72 7.39
CA THR A 168 -19.00 20.55 7.44
C THR A 168 -19.06 21.57 6.31
N SER A 169 -17.92 22.15 5.93
CA SER A 169 -17.85 23.06 4.79
C SER A 169 -18.17 22.36 3.46
N LEU A 170 -17.72 21.10 3.30
CA LEU A 170 -18.07 20.27 2.15
C LEU A 170 -19.57 19.93 2.13
N PHE A 171 -20.19 19.63 3.26
CA PHE A 171 -21.63 19.33 3.33
C PHE A 171 -22.51 20.53 2.94
N ASP A 172 -22.14 21.73 3.39
CA ASP A 172 -22.80 22.97 2.99
C ASP A 172 -22.65 23.19 1.47
N TRP A 173 -21.42 23.06 0.96
CA TRP A 173 -21.18 23.19 -0.47
C TRP A 173 -21.91 22.14 -1.31
N PHE A 174 -21.92 20.87 -0.90
CA PHE A 174 -22.69 19.80 -1.54
C PHE A 174 -24.17 20.15 -1.65
N SER A 175 -24.74 20.74 -0.59
CA SER A 175 -26.12 21.21 -0.60
C SER A 175 -26.33 22.34 -1.61
N SER A 176 -25.37 23.27 -1.74
CA SER A 176 -25.43 24.38 -2.70
C SER A 176 -25.38 23.95 -4.17
N VAL A 177 -24.71 22.83 -4.48
CA VAL A 177 -24.56 22.31 -5.86
C VAL A 177 -25.38 21.04 -6.12
N ASN A 178 -26.24 20.63 -5.17
CA ASN A 178 -27.05 19.40 -5.24
C ASN A 178 -26.21 18.13 -5.48
N LEU A 179 -25.06 18.03 -4.84
CA LEU A 179 -24.16 16.88 -4.93
C LEU A 179 -24.41 15.92 -3.76
N GLY A 180 -24.45 14.61 -4.07
CA GLY A 180 -24.58 13.54 -3.07
C GLY A 180 -23.31 12.71 -2.96
N PHE A 181 -23.19 11.95 -1.88
CA PHE A 181 -22.09 11.00 -1.63
C PHE A 181 -22.64 9.69 -1.05
N SER A 182 -21.86 8.62 -1.07
CA SER A 182 -22.21 7.32 -0.49
C SER A 182 -21.77 7.23 0.97
N GLU A 183 -20.50 7.51 1.27
CA GLU A 183 -19.95 7.41 2.62
C GLU A 183 -19.01 8.58 2.91
N PHE A 184 -19.06 9.11 4.13
CA PHE A 184 -18.18 10.19 4.57
C PHE A 184 -17.69 9.90 5.98
N ILE A 185 -16.40 9.65 6.14
CA ILE A 185 -15.80 9.24 7.41
C ILE A 185 -14.84 10.32 7.89
N THR A 186 -15.07 10.83 9.10
CA THR A 186 -14.13 11.75 9.73
C THR A 186 -13.28 11.06 10.78
N LEU A 187 -11.97 11.26 10.70
CA LEU A 187 -11.00 10.51 11.46
C LEU A 187 -10.62 11.16 12.80
N GLY A 188 -10.67 12.50 12.88
CA GLY A 188 -10.21 13.25 14.04
C GLY A 188 -8.74 12.96 14.35
N ASN A 189 -8.44 12.62 15.60
CA ASN A 189 -7.08 12.38 16.06
C ASN A 189 -6.46 11.06 15.56
N LYS A 190 -7.26 10.10 15.07
CA LYS A 190 -6.79 8.79 14.55
C LYS A 190 -6.07 7.94 15.61
N ALA A 191 -6.60 7.89 16.83
CA ALA A 191 -5.96 7.17 17.93
C ALA A 191 -5.83 5.65 17.67
N VAL A 192 -6.88 5.03 17.11
CA VAL A 192 -6.90 3.58 16.85
C VAL A 192 -7.16 3.28 15.37
N THR A 193 -8.30 3.71 14.84
CA THR A 193 -8.63 3.58 13.42
C THR A 193 -8.06 4.77 12.66
N ASN A 194 -7.34 4.48 11.58
CA ASN A 194 -6.74 5.51 10.71
C ASN A 194 -7.20 5.35 9.25
N GLU A 195 -6.67 6.19 8.36
CA GLU A 195 -7.04 6.18 6.93
C GLU A 195 -6.78 4.84 6.23
N ASN A 196 -5.75 4.08 6.63
CA ASN A 196 -5.44 2.79 6.00
C ASN A 196 -6.52 1.75 6.31
N ASP A 197 -7.05 1.76 7.55
CA ASP A 197 -8.13 0.86 7.94
C ASP A 197 -9.42 1.15 7.15
N VAL A 198 -9.69 2.43 6.90
CA VAL A 198 -10.86 2.86 6.11
C VAL A 198 -10.68 2.54 4.63
N LEU A 199 -9.48 2.75 4.06
CA LEU A 199 -9.18 2.34 2.69
C LEU A 199 -9.28 0.83 2.50
N GLU A 200 -8.81 0.03 3.47
CA GLU A 200 -8.97 -1.42 3.48
C GLU A 200 -10.45 -1.83 3.55
N TYR A 201 -11.26 -1.16 4.38
CA TYR A 201 -12.71 -1.34 4.40
C TYR A 201 -13.37 -1.07 3.04
N PHE A 202 -13.06 0.07 2.40
CA PHE A 202 -13.60 0.39 1.07
C PHE A 202 -13.17 -0.61 0.01
N LEU A 203 -11.92 -1.07 0.06
CA LEU A 203 -11.39 -2.09 -0.84
C LEU A 203 -12.15 -3.41 -0.67
N ASN A 204 -12.32 -3.88 0.57
CA ASN A 204 -13.04 -5.12 0.86
C ASN A 204 -14.52 -5.06 0.45
N GLN A 205 -15.17 -3.90 0.58
CA GLN A 205 -16.52 -3.70 0.02
C GLN A 205 -16.54 -3.80 -1.50
N SER A 206 -15.59 -3.16 -2.18
CA SER A 206 -15.51 -3.20 -3.65
C SER A 206 -15.20 -4.60 -4.21
N GLU A 207 -14.47 -5.43 -3.43
CA GLU A 207 -14.14 -6.82 -3.78
C GLU A 207 -15.27 -7.81 -3.38
N GLY A 208 -16.40 -7.33 -2.86
CA GLY A 208 -17.55 -8.16 -2.47
C GLY A 208 -17.34 -9.02 -1.21
N GLN A 209 -16.32 -8.71 -0.41
CA GLN A 209 -15.97 -9.46 0.80
C GLN A 209 -16.79 -9.06 2.03
N ILE A 210 -17.63 -8.03 1.91
CA ILE A 210 -18.52 -7.53 2.96
C ILE A 210 -19.95 -7.61 2.46
N GLU A 211 -20.76 -8.46 3.09
CA GLU A 211 -22.20 -8.52 2.84
C GLU A 211 -22.85 -7.20 3.28
N SER A 212 -23.24 -6.37 2.31
CA SER A 212 -24.10 -5.21 2.56
C SER A 212 -25.53 -5.69 2.81
N LEU A 213 -26.22 -5.06 3.77
CA LEU A 213 -27.66 -5.27 4.02
C LEU A 213 -28.54 -4.78 2.85
N HIS A 214 -27.96 -3.97 1.97
CA HIS A 214 -28.61 -3.47 0.77
C HIS A 214 -27.83 -4.00 -0.45
N GLN A 215 -28.42 -4.99 -1.12
CA GLN A 215 -28.01 -5.43 -2.44
C GLN A 215 -28.59 -4.46 -3.45
N ASP A 216 -27.77 -3.55 -3.97
CA ASP A 216 -28.07 -2.92 -5.25
C ASP A 216 -27.15 -3.44 -6.34
N LYS A 217 -27.81 -3.67 -7.47
CA LYS A 217 -27.30 -4.29 -8.68
C LYS A 217 -26.41 -3.31 -9.43
N GLU A 218 -25.31 -3.85 -9.94
CA GLU A 218 -24.23 -3.23 -10.72
C GLU A 218 -23.09 -2.55 -9.93
N PRO A 219 -21.82 -2.89 -10.22
CA PRO A 219 -20.67 -2.25 -9.60
C PRO A 219 -20.52 -0.81 -10.11
N VAL A 220 -20.91 0.15 -9.28
CA VAL A 220 -20.68 1.58 -9.55
C VAL A 220 -19.27 1.95 -9.06
N ILE A 221 -18.46 2.60 -9.90
CA ILE A 221 -17.17 3.16 -9.47
C ILE A 221 -17.45 4.27 -8.45
N GLN A 222 -16.78 4.21 -7.30
CA GLN A 222 -16.97 5.15 -6.19
C GLN A 222 -15.69 5.92 -5.89
N PRO A 223 -15.44 7.07 -6.56
CA PRO A 223 -14.25 7.88 -6.34
C PRO A 223 -14.07 8.24 -4.87
N ILE A 224 -12.82 8.27 -4.41
CA ILE A 224 -12.47 8.52 -3.02
C ILE A 224 -11.70 9.84 -2.91
N GLY A 225 -12.30 10.81 -2.21
CA GLY A 225 -11.66 12.08 -1.85
C GLY A 225 -11.12 12.04 -0.42
N MET A 226 -9.89 12.49 -0.23
CA MET A 226 -9.25 12.51 1.09
C MET A 226 -8.74 13.90 1.47
N TYR A 227 -9.01 14.33 2.70
CA TYR A 227 -8.27 15.40 3.35
C TYR A 227 -7.52 14.82 4.53
N LEU A 228 -6.19 14.76 4.44
CA LEU A 228 -5.35 14.22 5.50
C LEU A 228 -4.33 15.26 5.91
N GLU A 229 -4.07 15.40 7.20
CA GLU A 229 -3.02 16.28 7.73
C GLU A 229 -1.75 15.50 8.03
N SER A 230 -1.88 14.19 8.27
CA SER A 230 -0.79 13.24 8.44
C SER A 230 -1.17 11.88 7.83
N ILE A 231 -0.17 11.06 7.52
CA ILE A 231 -0.34 9.65 7.11
C ILE A 231 0.31 8.80 8.20
N ALA A 232 -0.42 7.81 8.73
CA ALA A 232 -0.02 6.99 9.87
C ALA A 232 1.05 5.96 9.49
N ASP A 233 0.77 5.16 8.46
CA ASP A 233 1.73 4.22 7.86
C ASP A 233 1.74 4.45 6.35
N GLY A 234 2.79 5.12 5.86
CA GLY A 234 2.92 5.47 4.46
C GLY A 234 3.08 4.26 3.54
N GLN A 235 3.77 3.20 3.97
CA GLN A 235 3.95 2.02 3.13
C GLN A 235 2.65 1.25 2.96
N GLN A 236 1.89 1.07 4.05
CA GLN A 236 0.56 0.45 3.97
C GLN A 236 -0.39 1.32 3.13
N PHE A 237 -0.36 2.64 3.32
CA PHE A 237 -1.15 3.59 2.52
C PHE A 237 -0.88 3.42 1.02
N LEU A 238 0.39 3.42 0.61
CA LEU A 238 0.76 3.27 -0.80
C LEU A 238 0.34 1.93 -1.38
N LYS A 239 0.45 0.84 -0.59
CA LYS A 239 0.03 -0.50 -1.01
C LYS A 239 -1.49 -0.56 -1.24
N LEU A 240 -2.28 0.00 -0.33
CA LEU A 240 -3.75 0.05 -0.44
C LEU A 240 -4.16 0.97 -1.59
N ALA A 241 -3.60 2.18 -1.65
CA ALA A 241 -3.84 3.14 -2.71
C ALA A 241 -3.56 2.54 -4.09
N LYS A 242 -2.41 1.88 -4.29
CA LYS A 242 -2.05 1.25 -5.57
C LYS A 242 -3.00 0.10 -5.97
N ARG A 243 -3.64 -0.58 -5.02
CA ARG A 243 -4.69 -1.58 -5.33
C ARG A 243 -5.99 -0.88 -5.74
N ILE A 244 -6.40 0.14 -4.99
CA ILE A 244 -7.64 0.90 -5.22
C ILE A 244 -7.59 1.63 -6.57
N THR A 245 -6.47 2.29 -6.90
CA THR A 245 -6.32 3.14 -8.09
C THR A 245 -6.35 2.38 -9.41
N LYS A 246 -6.21 1.05 -9.38
CA LYS A 246 -6.43 0.18 -10.55
C LYS A 246 -7.84 0.28 -11.12
N THR A 247 -8.82 0.60 -10.28
CA THR A 247 -10.23 0.68 -10.68
C THR A 247 -10.87 2.01 -10.31
N THR A 248 -10.45 2.61 -9.20
CA THR A 248 -11.17 3.71 -8.55
C THR A 248 -10.32 4.98 -8.46
N PRO A 249 -10.83 6.15 -8.91
CA PRO A 249 -10.17 7.43 -8.68
C PRO A 249 -9.95 7.71 -7.20
N LEU A 250 -8.70 8.02 -6.83
CA LEU A 250 -8.29 8.36 -5.47
C LEU A 250 -7.55 9.70 -5.51
N TYR A 251 -8.06 10.71 -4.80
CA TYR A 251 -7.47 12.05 -4.78
C TYR A 251 -7.38 12.58 -3.35
N ILE A 252 -6.35 13.38 -3.10
CA ILE A 252 -5.99 13.85 -1.76
C ILE A 252 -5.64 15.33 -1.75
N LEU A 253 -6.19 16.06 -0.77
CA LEU A 253 -5.68 17.35 -0.35
C LEU A 253 -4.86 17.16 0.93
N LYS A 254 -3.55 17.36 0.81
CA LYS A 254 -2.58 17.22 1.91
C LYS A 254 -1.83 18.55 2.14
N PRO A 255 -2.22 19.35 3.15
CA PRO A 255 -1.50 20.58 3.50
C PRO A 255 -0.11 20.28 4.08
N GLY A 256 0.72 21.33 4.20
CA GLY A 256 2.05 21.24 4.81
C GLY A 256 3.25 21.25 3.89
N LYS A 257 3.10 21.74 2.64
CA LYS A 257 4.17 21.75 1.64
C LYS A 257 5.42 22.53 2.07
N THR A 258 5.21 23.64 2.77
CA THR A 258 6.29 24.54 3.19
C THR A 258 6.69 24.28 4.64
N LYS A 259 7.93 24.61 5.00
CA LYS A 259 8.38 24.57 6.40
C LYS A 259 7.45 25.36 7.33
N ALA A 260 6.99 26.53 6.89
CA ALA A 260 6.06 27.35 7.67
C ALA A 260 4.71 26.64 7.91
N ALA A 261 4.13 26.03 6.88
CA ALA A 261 2.88 25.27 7.00
C ALA A 261 3.08 24.00 7.86
N ALA A 262 4.21 23.31 7.70
CA ALA A 262 4.60 22.18 8.53
C ALA A 262 4.68 22.55 10.02
N THR A 263 5.32 23.67 10.36
CA THR A 263 5.40 24.16 11.74
C THR A 263 4.03 24.56 12.28
N ALA A 264 3.19 25.25 11.50
CA ALA A 264 1.83 25.61 11.92
C ALA A 264 0.97 24.37 12.23
N MET A 265 1.08 23.32 11.41
CA MET A 265 0.37 22.06 11.65
C MET A 265 0.89 21.30 12.87
N GLN A 266 2.18 21.39 13.20
CA GLN A 266 2.73 20.78 14.42
C GLN A 266 2.06 21.34 15.68
N SER A 267 1.81 22.65 15.72
CA SER A 267 1.10 23.28 16.85
C SER A 267 -0.39 22.88 16.91
N HIS A 268 -0.98 22.47 15.78
CA HIS A 268 -2.41 22.13 15.68
C HIS A 268 -2.70 20.62 15.86
N THR A 269 -1.77 19.73 15.51
CA THR A 269 -1.99 18.26 15.46
C THR A 269 -0.90 17.43 16.14
N GLY A 270 0.24 18.05 16.48
CA GLY A 270 1.41 17.36 17.02
C GLY A 270 2.10 16.39 16.05
N ALA A 271 1.79 16.41 14.75
CA ALA A 271 2.40 15.52 13.75
C ALA A 271 3.68 16.12 13.15
N ILE A 272 4.74 15.31 13.00
CA ILE A 272 5.99 15.71 12.32
C ILE A 272 5.74 15.73 10.81
N ALA A 273 6.08 16.84 10.14
CA ALA A 273 6.00 16.92 8.69
C ALA A 273 7.15 16.13 8.03
N GLY A 274 6.83 15.23 7.10
CA GLY A 274 7.79 14.56 6.23
C GLY A 274 8.27 15.47 5.09
N ALA A 275 9.19 14.96 4.27
CA ALA A 275 9.67 15.69 3.10
C ALA A 275 8.61 15.69 1.99
N ASP A 276 8.20 16.89 1.53
CA ASP A 276 7.07 17.06 0.61
C ASP A 276 7.37 16.51 -0.80
N ASP A 277 8.63 16.57 -1.23
CA ASP A 277 9.14 16.00 -2.48
C ASP A 277 8.97 14.47 -2.51
N ILE A 278 9.25 13.80 -1.41
CA ILE A 278 9.04 12.35 -1.26
C ILE A 278 7.54 12.02 -1.29
N LEU A 279 6.71 12.78 -0.56
CA LEU A 279 5.25 12.58 -0.57
C LEU A 279 4.66 12.71 -1.98
N GLU A 280 5.04 13.74 -2.73
CA GLU A 280 4.55 13.96 -4.09
C GLU A 280 4.80 12.74 -4.98
N ILE A 281 6.01 12.19 -4.91
CA ILE A 281 6.43 11.05 -5.73
C ILE A 281 5.75 9.76 -5.24
N ALA A 282 5.61 9.59 -3.93
CA ALA A 282 4.88 8.49 -3.32
C ALA A 282 3.41 8.43 -3.81
N LEU A 283 2.70 9.56 -3.75
CA LEU A 283 1.32 9.67 -4.22
C LEU A 283 1.22 9.39 -5.72
N LYS A 284 2.11 9.98 -6.53
CA LYS A 284 2.15 9.77 -7.98
C LYS A 284 2.33 8.29 -8.33
N GLN A 285 3.29 7.59 -7.71
CA GLN A 285 3.58 6.18 -7.98
C GLN A 285 2.47 5.22 -7.52
N SER A 286 1.71 5.59 -6.49
CA SER A 286 0.54 4.83 -6.05
C SER A 286 -0.74 5.14 -6.84
N GLY A 287 -0.69 6.10 -7.77
CA GLY A 287 -1.84 6.52 -8.58
C GLY A 287 -2.78 7.49 -7.88
N VAL A 288 -2.37 8.06 -6.74
CA VAL A 288 -3.16 9.06 -6.02
C VAL A 288 -2.92 10.44 -6.61
N TYR A 289 -4.00 11.14 -6.96
CA TYR A 289 -3.89 12.52 -7.44
C TYR A 289 -3.85 13.51 -6.27
N ARG A 290 -2.79 14.30 -6.15
CA ARG A 290 -2.67 15.32 -5.10
C ARG A 290 -3.23 16.67 -5.57
N CYS A 291 -4.34 17.09 -4.98
CA CYS A 291 -4.91 18.41 -5.22
C CYS A 291 -4.00 19.51 -4.65
N GLN A 292 -3.82 20.60 -5.40
CA GLN A 292 -2.93 21.69 -5.03
C GLN A 292 -3.62 22.75 -4.18
N SER A 293 -4.95 22.83 -4.24
CA SER A 293 -5.79 23.78 -3.50
C SER A 293 -7.14 23.16 -3.10
N LEU A 294 -7.86 23.84 -2.21
CA LEU A 294 -9.26 23.51 -1.89
C LEU A 294 -10.17 23.64 -3.11
N GLU A 295 -9.95 24.68 -3.93
CA GLU A 295 -10.70 24.89 -5.17
C GLU A 295 -10.60 23.68 -6.10
N GLU A 296 -9.38 23.19 -6.33
CA GLU A 296 -9.15 21.99 -7.15
C GLU A 296 -9.77 20.73 -6.54
N PHE A 297 -9.72 20.59 -5.21
CA PHE A 297 -10.36 19.47 -4.51
C PHE A 297 -11.89 19.46 -4.69
N PHE A 298 -12.53 20.62 -4.66
CA PHE A 298 -13.98 20.76 -4.86
C PHE A 298 -14.35 20.54 -6.34
N ASP A 299 -13.58 21.11 -7.25
CA ASP A 299 -13.77 20.99 -8.69
C ASP A 299 -13.66 19.52 -9.14
N LEU A 300 -12.61 18.81 -8.72
CA LEU A 300 -12.45 17.37 -8.99
C LEU A 300 -13.55 16.52 -8.36
N THR A 301 -13.96 16.87 -7.14
CA THR A 301 -15.07 16.20 -6.45
C THR A 301 -16.34 16.24 -7.29
N LYS A 302 -16.72 17.42 -7.81
CA LYS A 302 -17.90 17.57 -8.66
C LYS A 302 -17.77 16.79 -9.96
N ALA A 303 -16.61 16.90 -10.61
CA ALA A 303 -16.37 16.24 -11.88
C ALA A 303 -16.43 14.71 -11.76
N LEU A 304 -15.73 14.12 -10.78
CA LEU A 304 -15.70 12.67 -10.57
C LEU A 304 -17.03 12.09 -10.08
N ALA A 305 -17.86 12.89 -9.41
CA ALA A 305 -19.20 12.46 -9.01
C ALA A 305 -20.12 12.21 -10.22
N TRP A 306 -19.95 12.98 -11.28
CA TRP A 306 -20.94 13.10 -12.35
C TRP A 306 -20.46 12.65 -13.72
N ASN A 307 -19.15 12.58 -13.94
CA ASN A 307 -18.55 12.22 -15.21
C ASN A 307 -17.65 10.98 -15.09
N GLU A 308 -17.59 10.20 -16.17
CA GLU A 308 -16.53 9.21 -16.36
C GLU A 308 -15.17 9.89 -16.62
N LEU A 309 -14.08 9.15 -16.44
CA LEU A 309 -12.76 9.62 -16.81
C LEU A 309 -12.65 9.77 -18.35
N PRO A 310 -11.97 10.82 -18.86
CA PRO A 310 -11.76 10.94 -20.29
C PRO A 310 -10.96 9.75 -20.82
N ALA A 311 -11.34 9.25 -21.99
CA ALA A 311 -10.69 8.10 -22.62
C ALA A 311 -9.28 8.43 -23.16
N GLY A 312 -9.01 9.70 -23.40
CA GLY A 312 -7.78 10.23 -23.97
C GLY A 312 -7.60 11.73 -23.68
N PRO A 313 -6.54 12.35 -24.22
CA PRO A 313 -6.18 13.74 -23.93
C PRO A 313 -6.96 14.77 -24.77
N ARG A 314 -7.77 14.36 -25.75
CA ARG A 314 -8.29 15.26 -26.79
C ARG A 314 -9.56 15.98 -26.34
N VAL A 315 -9.49 17.30 -26.22
CA VAL A 315 -10.59 18.16 -25.77
C VAL A 315 -11.19 18.92 -26.94
N ALA A 316 -12.50 18.82 -27.10
CA ALA A 316 -13.26 19.69 -28.00
C ALA A 316 -13.81 20.91 -27.25
N ILE A 317 -13.82 22.08 -27.90
CA ILE A 317 -14.42 23.30 -27.36
C ILE A 317 -15.56 23.76 -28.27
N ILE A 318 -16.69 24.12 -27.66
CA ILE A 318 -17.78 24.86 -28.31
C ILE A 318 -17.97 26.16 -27.54
N SER A 319 -17.97 27.29 -28.23
CA SER A 319 -18.07 28.61 -27.60
C SER A 319 -18.90 29.58 -28.43
N ASN A 320 -19.67 30.47 -27.79
CA ASN A 320 -20.24 31.65 -28.45
C ASN A 320 -19.34 32.89 -28.37
N ALA A 321 -18.13 32.75 -27.81
CA ALA A 321 -17.17 33.83 -27.65
C ALA A 321 -15.74 33.36 -27.94
N GLY A 322 -15.09 34.01 -28.92
CA GLY A 322 -13.74 33.66 -29.35
C GLY A 322 -12.66 33.86 -28.27
N GLY A 323 -12.72 34.96 -27.49
CA GLY A 323 -11.72 35.26 -26.46
C GLY A 323 -11.53 34.14 -25.42
N PRO A 324 -12.59 33.74 -24.69
CA PRO A 324 -12.54 32.59 -23.78
C PRO A 324 -12.10 31.27 -24.45
N ALA A 325 -12.46 31.05 -25.71
CA ALA A 325 -12.07 29.84 -26.44
C ALA A 325 -10.56 29.77 -26.71
N VAL A 326 -9.92 30.90 -27.04
CA VAL A 326 -8.46 30.99 -27.21
C VAL A 326 -7.73 30.73 -25.90
N ILE A 327 -8.17 31.37 -24.80
CA ILE A 327 -7.58 31.16 -23.47
C ILE A 327 -7.70 29.68 -23.05
N SER A 328 -8.82 29.04 -23.40
CA SER A 328 -9.02 27.60 -23.14
C SER A 328 -8.08 26.71 -23.95
N ALA A 329 -7.77 27.08 -25.20
CA ALA A 329 -6.80 26.36 -26.02
C ALA A 329 -5.39 26.41 -25.41
N ASP A 330 -4.96 27.57 -24.90
CA ASP A 330 -3.70 27.70 -24.15
C ASP A 330 -3.70 26.84 -22.87
N ALA A 331 -4.82 26.83 -22.14
CA ALA A 331 -4.99 26.00 -20.95
C ALA A 331 -4.90 24.50 -21.27
N ILE A 332 -5.44 24.04 -22.40
CA ILE A 332 -5.39 22.63 -22.83
C ILE A 332 -3.94 22.17 -22.95
N VAL A 333 -3.13 22.93 -23.67
CA VAL A 333 -1.71 22.59 -23.89
C VAL A 333 -0.93 22.63 -22.57
N SER A 334 -1.15 23.65 -21.73
CA SER A 334 -0.41 23.79 -20.47
C SER A 334 -0.73 22.69 -19.45
N GLU A 335 -1.91 22.07 -19.52
CA GLU A 335 -2.30 20.93 -18.68
C GLU A 335 -1.87 19.56 -19.24
N GLY A 336 -1.18 19.54 -20.40
CA GLY A 336 -0.74 18.32 -21.07
C GLY A 336 -1.86 17.56 -21.78
N LEU A 337 -2.89 18.29 -22.21
CA LEU A 337 -3.98 17.82 -23.06
C LEU A 337 -3.76 18.26 -24.51
N GLU A 338 -4.62 17.77 -25.40
CA GLU A 338 -4.55 18.06 -26.84
C GLU A 338 -5.88 18.65 -27.31
N LEU A 339 -5.83 19.60 -28.24
CA LEU A 339 -7.04 20.10 -28.88
C LEU A 339 -7.53 19.05 -29.89
N ALA A 340 -8.79 18.63 -29.81
CA ALA A 340 -9.35 17.63 -30.71
C ALA A 340 -9.34 18.12 -32.17
N GLU A 341 -8.93 17.25 -33.11
CA GLU A 341 -8.93 17.54 -34.54
C GLU A 341 -10.15 16.92 -35.22
N PHE A 342 -10.96 17.72 -35.91
CA PHE A 342 -12.16 17.25 -36.59
C PHE A 342 -11.87 16.72 -37.99
N ASP A 343 -12.38 15.52 -38.30
CA ASP A 343 -12.30 14.97 -39.65
C ASP A 343 -13.27 15.70 -40.61
N THR A 344 -13.08 15.47 -41.91
CA THR A 344 -13.89 16.14 -42.95
C THR A 344 -15.39 15.86 -42.79
N ALA A 345 -15.76 14.65 -42.32
CA ALA A 345 -17.16 14.27 -42.10
C ALA A 345 -17.79 15.07 -40.93
N THR A 346 -17.06 15.25 -39.83
CA THR A 346 -17.51 16.05 -38.68
C THR A 346 -17.62 17.52 -39.06
N ALA A 347 -16.61 18.06 -39.75
CA ALA A 347 -16.63 19.44 -40.24
C ALA A 347 -17.81 19.71 -41.19
N GLN A 348 -18.13 18.76 -42.09
CA GLN A 348 -19.29 18.86 -42.97
C GLN A 348 -20.60 18.91 -42.19
N LYS A 349 -20.82 18.00 -41.23
CA LYS A 349 -22.03 18.02 -40.38
C LYS A 349 -22.16 19.33 -39.60
N LEU A 350 -21.06 19.86 -39.07
CA LEU A 350 -21.05 21.15 -38.38
C LEU A 350 -21.46 22.28 -39.33
N SER A 351 -20.98 22.27 -40.58
CA SER A 351 -21.33 23.29 -41.59
C SER A 351 -22.81 23.27 -42.02
N GLU A 352 -23.49 22.14 -41.86
CA GLU A 352 -24.93 22.00 -42.16
C GLU A 352 -25.81 22.60 -41.06
N VAL A 353 -25.33 22.64 -39.82
CA VAL A 353 -26.08 23.11 -38.63
C VAL A 353 -25.66 24.52 -38.20
N LEU A 354 -24.44 24.96 -38.54
CA LEU A 354 -23.90 26.26 -38.16
C LEU A 354 -23.93 27.27 -39.32
N PRO A 355 -24.11 28.57 -39.04
CA PRO A 355 -24.02 29.61 -40.05
C PRO A 355 -22.65 29.63 -40.74
N ARG A 356 -22.58 30.11 -42.00
CA ARG A 356 -21.29 30.23 -42.73
C ARG A 356 -20.24 31.08 -42.04
N SER A 357 -20.66 32.01 -41.18
CA SER A 357 -19.77 32.89 -40.42
C SER A 357 -19.15 32.22 -39.19
N ALA A 358 -19.66 31.05 -38.78
CA ALA A 358 -19.15 30.27 -37.66
C ALA A 358 -17.81 29.59 -37.99
N SER A 359 -17.00 29.33 -36.96
CA SER A 359 -15.85 28.44 -37.08
C SER A 359 -16.30 27.01 -36.84
N ILE A 360 -16.05 26.13 -37.82
CA ILE A 360 -16.28 24.68 -37.71
C ILE A 360 -15.01 23.89 -37.32
N LEU A 361 -13.89 24.59 -37.15
CA LEU A 361 -12.66 24.04 -36.59
C LEU A 361 -12.75 24.02 -35.06
N ASN A 362 -11.84 23.35 -34.37
CA ASN A 362 -11.76 23.42 -32.91
C ASN A 362 -10.86 24.62 -32.52
N PRO A 363 -11.29 25.54 -31.65
CA PRO A 363 -12.62 25.68 -31.03
C PRO A 363 -13.76 26.00 -32.01
N VAL A 364 -14.90 25.32 -31.84
CA VAL A 364 -16.13 25.58 -32.62
C VAL A 364 -16.76 26.88 -32.13
N ASP A 365 -16.82 27.89 -32.99
CA ASP A 365 -17.41 29.20 -32.68
C ASP A 365 -18.85 29.23 -33.20
N VAL A 366 -19.82 29.13 -32.29
CA VAL A 366 -21.26 29.17 -32.61
C VAL A 366 -21.82 30.58 -32.76
N LEU A 367 -20.96 31.61 -32.67
CA LEU A 367 -21.23 33.05 -32.72
C LEU A 367 -21.97 33.60 -31.48
N GLY A 368 -21.76 34.89 -31.19
CA GLY A 368 -22.32 35.54 -29.99
C GLY A 368 -23.85 35.55 -29.90
N ASP A 369 -24.54 35.55 -31.03
CA ASP A 369 -26.01 35.52 -31.10
C ASP A 369 -26.60 34.10 -30.95
N ALA A 370 -25.77 33.10 -30.61
CA ALA A 370 -26.18 31.70 -30.42
C ALA A 370 -27.36 31.52 -29.48
N LEU A 371 -28.39 30.83 -30.00
CA LEU A 371 -29.49 30.27 -29.25
C LEU A 371 -29.16 28.83 -28.83
N ALA A 372 -30.01 28.22 -28.00
CA ALA A 372 -29.76 26.91 -27.40
C ALA A 372 -29.61 25.77 -28.42
N ASP A 373 -30.34 25.84 -29.54
CA ASP A 373 -30.32 24.87 -30.62
C ASP A 373 -28.94 24.78 -31.32
N ARG A 374 -28.25 25.91 -31.52
CA ARG A 374 -26.89 25.93 -32.09
C ARG A 374 -25.89 25.20 -31.20
N PHE A 375 -25.92 25.47 -29.89
CA PHE A 375 -25.08 24.76 -28.93
C PHE A 375 -25.39 23.26 -28.92
N ALA A 376 -26.68 22.90 -28.87
CA ALA A 376 -27.15 21.52 -28.84
C ALA A 376 -26.72 20.74 -30.10
N GLY A 377 -26.95 21.31 -31.28
CA GLY A 377 -26.58 20.69 -32.56
C GLY A 377 -25.07 20.47 -32.68
N ALA A 378 -24.27 21.50 -32.34
CA ALA A 378 -22.81 21.36 -32.33
C ALA A 378 -22.33 20.32 -31.31
N ALA A 379 -22.88 20.32 -30.09
CA ALA A 379 -22.51 19.38 -29.04
C ALA A 379 -22.82 17.93 -29.43
N GLU A 380 -24.00 17.67 -30.00
CA GLU A 380 -24.39 16.33 -30.44
C GLU A 380 -23.46 15.80 -31.56
N ILE A 381 -23.08 16.64 -32.52
CA ILE A 381 -22.13 16.26 -33.59
C ILE A 381 -20.75 15.96 -33.01
N VAL A 382 -20.21 16.85 -32.15
CA VAL A 382 -18.88 16.70 -31.57
C VAL A 382 -18.79 15.48 -30.64
N LEU A 383 -19.84 15.18 -29.88
CA LEU A 383 -19.89 14.01 -28.99
C LEU A 383 -19.97 12.70 -29.78
N GLN A 384 -20.62 12.68 -30.94
CA GLN A 384 -20.64 11.53 -31.86
C GLN A 384 -19.28 11.25 -32.52
N ALA A 385 -18.45 12.28 -32.74
CA ALA A 385 -17.20 12.14 -33.48
C ALA A 385 -16.13 11.36 -32.69
N GLY A 386 -15.46 10.36 -33.27
CA GLY A 386 -14.50 9.50 -32.54
C GLY A 386 -13.16 10.17 -32.11
N ASN A 387 -12.97 11.43 -32.48
CA ASN A 387 -11.75 12.21 -32.32
C ASN A 387 -11.74 13.16 -31.11
N SER A 388 -12.80 13.19 -30.32
CA SER A 388 -12.89 13.93 -29.05
C SER A 388 -13.04 12.96 -27.87
N ASP A 389 -12.29 13.20 -26.79
CA ASP A 389 -12.35 12.41 -25.56
C ASP A 389 -13.13 13.12 -24.44
N SER A 390 -13.22 14.46 -24.52
CA SER A 390 -14.05 15.31 -23.66
C SER A 390 -14.54 16.54 -24.41
N LEU A 391 -15.59 17.18 -23.89
CA LEU A 391 -16.18 18.40 -24.46
C LEU A 391 -16.27 19.50 -23.39
N LEU A 392 -15.74 20.67 -23.70
CA LEU A 392 -15.97 21.91 -22.95
C LEU A 392 -16.92 22.83 -23.73
N ILE A 393 -18.02 23.23 -23.08
CA ILE A 393 -18.96 24.23 -23.63
C ILE A 393 -18.79 25.54 -22.87
N ILE A 394 -18.47 26.60 -23.60
CA ILE A 394 -18.27 27.94 -23.06
C ILE A 394 -19.44 28.82 -23.49
N LEU A 395 -20.06 29.50 -22.52
CA LEU A 395 -21.14 30.42 -22.78
C LEU A 395 -20.85 31.75 -22.10
N THR A 396 -20.97 32.83 -22.85
CA THR A 396 -21.04 34.20 -22.32
C THR A 396 -22.45 34.75 -22.50
N PRO A 397 -23.01 35.48 -21.51
CA PRO A 397 -24.34 36.04 -21.61
C PRO A 397 -24.37 37.16 -22.65
N GLN A 398 -25.24 37.03 -23.66
CA GLN A 398 -25.64 38.10 -24.58
C GLN A 398 -27.15 38.35 -24.43
N THR A 399 -27.66 39.46 -24.98
CA THR A 399 -29.09 39.82 -24.86
C THR A 399 -30.05 38.72 -25.34
N MET A 400 -29.66 37.96 -26.37
CA MET A 400 -30.50 36.92 -26.99
C MET A 400 -30.21 35.50 -26.45
N THR A 401 -29.17 35.32 -25.63
CA THR A 401 -28.71 33.98 -25.22
C THR A 401 -29.72 33.31 -24.28
N GLN A 402 -30.15 32.09 -24.64
CA GLN A 402 -31.13 31.32 -23.88
C GLN A 402 -30.43 30.44 -22.82
N ILE A 403 -29.84 31.05 -21.79
CA ILE A 403 -28.88 30.39 -20.88
C ILE A 403 -29.45 29.11 -20.23
N GLU A 404 -30.62 29.18 -19.61
CA GLU A 404 -31.27 28.03 -18.96
C GLU A 404 -31.60 26.92 -19.95
N LYS A 405 -32.15 27.28 -21.12
CA LYS A 405 -32.50 26.33 -22.18
C LYS A 405 -31.26 25.68 -22.79
N THR A 406 -30.15 26.42 -22.93
CA THR A 406 -28.87 25.87 -23.38
C THR A 406 -28.35 24.84 -22.36
N ALA A 407 -28.40 25.17 -21.06
CA ALA A 407 -28.04 24.25 -19.99
C ALA A 407 -28.88 22.96 -20.02
N GLU A 408 -30.19 23.09 -20.17
CA GLU A 408 -31.12 21.96 -20.28
C GLU A 408 -30.78 21.04 -21.46
N MET A 409 -30.63 21.61 -22.65
CA MET A 409 -30.34 20.83 -23.86
C MET A 409 -28.98 20.14 -23.79
N VAL A 410 -27.94 20.87 -23.36
CA VAL A 410 -26.59 20.31 -23.18
C VAL A 410 -26.61 19.18 -22.15
N GLY A 411 -27.27 19.37 -21.00
CA GLY A 411 -27.35 18.35 -19.95
C GLY A 411 -28.18 17.12 -20.34
N ASN A 412 -29.13 17.26 -21.26
CA ASN A 412 -29.84 16.11 -21.83
C ASN A 412 -29.01 15.37 -22.89
N ILE A 413 -28.23 16.10 -23.68
CA ILE A 413 -27.32 15.52 -24.68
C ILE A 413 -26.17 14.77 -23.99
N SER A 414 -25.58 15.33 -22.93
CA SER A 414 -24.45 14.70 -22.23
C SER A 414 -24.78 13.28 -21.76
N LYS A 415 -26.00 13.04 -21.27
CA LYS A 415 -26.48 11.72 -20.83
C LYS A 415 -26.56 10.67 -21.93
N LYS A 416 -26.64 11.07 -23.20
CA LYS A 416 -26.70 10.12 -24.34
C LYS A 416 -25.34 9.51 -24.68
N TYR A 417 -24.25 10.14 -24.26
CA TYR A 417 -22.89 9.76 -24.65
C TYR A 417 -22.03 9.49 -23.40
N LYS A 418 -21.04 8.60 -23.52
CA LYS A 418 -20.14 8.27 -22.41
C LYS A 418 -18.97 9.24 -22.24
N LYS A 419 -18.89 10.27 -23.08
CA LYS A 419 -17.80 11.26 -23.02
C LYS A 419 -18.13 12.31 -21.98
N PRO A 420 -17.18 12.66 -21.09
CA PRO A 420 -17.42 13.66 -20.07
C PRO A 420 -17.60 15.05 -20.69
N VAL A 421 -18.66 15.72 -20.28
CA VAL A 421 -19.01 17.09 -20.71
C VAL A 421 -18.80 18.04 -19.55
N PHE A 422 -18.18 19.18 -19.83
CA PHE A 422 -17.90 20.26 -18.89
C PHE A 422 -18.45 21.56 -19.46
N CYS A 423 -18.91 22.45 -18.59
CA CYS A 423 -19.40 23.77 -18.98
C CYS A 423 -18.61 24.88 -18.30
N SER A 424 -18.48 26.02 -18.95
CA SER A 424 -18.12 27.27 -18.31
C SER A 424 -19.05 28.37 -18.77
N PHE A 425 -20.06 28.66 -17.94
CA PHE A 425 -21.00 29.75 -18.20
C PHE A 425 -20.45 30.98 -17.48
N ILE A 426 -19.73 31.82 -18.22
CA ILE A 426 -18.94 32.92 -17.66
C ILE A 426 -19.86 34.09 -17.35
N GLY A 427 -20.09 34.35 -16.07
CA GLY A 427 -20.94 35.45 -15.60
C GLY A 427 -21.23 35.37 -14.11
N GLY A 428 -22.23 36.12 -13.66
CA GLY A 428 -22.77 36.06 -12.30
C GLY A 428 -24.26 35.78 -12.31
N THR A 429 -25.07 36.79 -12.00
CA THR A 429 -26.53 36.65 -11.84
C THR A 429 -27.23 36.01 -13.04
N LEU A 430 -26.93 36.46 -14.28
CA LEU A 430 -27.59 35.98 -15.49
C LEU A 430 -27.36 34.49 -15.77
N VAL A 431 -26.17 33.98 -15.46
CA VAL A 431 -25.82 32.58 -15.75
C VAL A 431 -26.21 31.62 -14.64
N SER A 432 -26.50 32.14 -13.43
CA SER A 432 -26.77 31.32 -12.24
C SER A 432 -27.93 30.33 -12.40
N GLU A 433 -28.99 30.69 -13.14
CA GLU A 433 -30.09 29.75 -13.42
C GLU A 433 -29.65 28.60 -14.34
N GLY A 434 -28.82 28.89 -15.34
CA GLY A 434 -28.21 27.86 -16.19
C GLY A 434 -27.30 26.93 -15.38
N GLU A 435 -26.51 27.45 -14.44
CA GLU A 435 -25.67 26.63 -13.56
C GLU A 435 -26.48 25.71 -12.65
N ARG A 436 -27.60 26.21 -12.09
CA ARG A 436 -28.53 25.38 -11.30
C ARG A 436 -29.10 24.25 -12.15
N GLU A 437 -29.46 24.53 -13.39
CA GLU A 437 -29.99 23.52 -14.30
C GLU A 437 -28.93 22.48 -14.68
N LEU A 438 -27.69 22.90 -14.97
CA LEU A 438 -26.56 21.99 -15.18
C LEU A 438 -26.30 21.11 -13.95
N ASN A 439 -26.36 21.65 -12.73
CA ASN A 439 -26.19 20.87 -11.50
C ASN A 439 -27.31 19.82 -11.32
N LYS A 440 -28.58 20.16 -11.60
CA LYS A 440 -29.69 19.18 -11.60
C LYS A 440 -29.45 18.06 -12.61
N LEU A 441 -28.90 18.40 -13.77
CA LEU A 441 -28.60 17.46 -14.85
C LEU A 441 -27.25 16.75 -14.69
N LYS A 442 -26.52 17.04 -13.60
CA LYS A 442 -25.20 16.47 -13.27
C LYS A 442 -24.15 16.77 -14.35
N VAL A 443 -24.09 18.01 -14.83
CA VAL A 443 -23.00 18.49 -15.70
C VAL A 443 -22.16 19.51 -14.92
N PRO A 444 -20.85 19.27 -14.71
CA PRO A 444 -20.02 20.19 -13.96
C PRO A 444 -19.81 21.50 -14.73
N SER A 445 -20.31 22.60 -14.14
CA SER A 445 -20.06 23.98 -14.61
C SER A 445 -18.96 24.67 -13.79
N PHE A 446 -18.12 25.49 -14.43
CA PHE A 446 -17.03 26.22 -13.80
C PHE A 446 -17.10 27.70 -14.14
N LEU A 447 -16.74 28.55 -13.18
CA LEU A 447 -16.75 30.00 -13.35
C LEU A 447 -15.83 30.46 -14.49
N PHE A 448 -14.69 29.79 -14.64
CA PHE A 448 -13.68 30.07 -15.67
C PHE A 448 -13.33 28.80 -16.44
N PRO A 449 -13.14 28.87 -17.76
CA PRO A 449 -12.89 27.68 -18.57
C PRO A 449 -11.54 27.02 -18.27
N GLU A 450 -10.51 27.77 -17.87
CA GLU A 450 -9.20 27.23 -17.49
C GLU A 450 -9.31 26.30 -16.27
N ARG A 451 -10.24 26.58 -15.35
CA ARG A 451 -10.54 25.68 -14.22
C ARG A 451 -11.19 24.38 -14.68
N ALA A 452 -12.07 24.44 -15.68
CA ALA A 452 -12.64 23.25 -16.29
C ALA A 452 -11.54 22.41 -16.96
N ILE A 453 -10.66 23.06 -17.74
CA ILE A 453 -9.53 22.40 -18.40
C ILE A 453 -8.56 21.79 -17.38
N LYS A 454 -8.21 22.50 -16.31
CA LYS A 454 -7.38 21.97 -15.22
C LYS A 454 -7.99 20.73 -14.59
N THR A 455 -9.32 20.70 -14.42
CA THR A 455 -10.05 19.54 -13.90
C THR A 455 -10.00 18.36 -14.88
N ILE A 456 -10.19 18.61 -16.19
CA ILE A 456 -10.02 17.59 -17.24
C ILE A 456 -8.59 17.04 -17.22
N GLY A 457 -7.60 17.92 -17.10
CA GLY A 457 -6.17 17.56 -17.06
C GLY A 457 -5.85 16.68 -15.85
N ALA A 458 -6.41 17.00 -14.68
CA ALA A 458 -6.28 16.20 -13.48
C ALA A 458 -6.92 14.80 -13.63
N MET A 459 -8.13 14.71 -14.21
CA MET A 459 -8.78 13.42 -14.51
C MET A 459 -7.98 12.59 -15.52
N TRP A 460 -7.40 13.22 -16.55
CA TRP A 460 -6.53 12.56 -17.52
C TRP A 460 -5.22 12.07 -16.90
N LYS A 461 -4.56 12.89 -16.08
CA LYS A 461 -3.35 12.52 -15.32
C LYS A 461 -3.61 11.27 -14.47
N PHE A 462 -4.77 11.20 -13.81
CA PHE A 462 -5.20 10.00 -13.09
C PHE A 462 -5.36 8.79 -14.03
N LYS A 463 -6.09 8.93 -15.14
CA LYS A 463 -6.33 7.82 -16.09
C LYS A 463 -5.03 7.26 -16.69
N LYS A 464 -4.11 8.15 -17.07
CA LYS A 464 -2.78 7.79 -17.58
C LYS A 464 -1.97 7.03 -16.53
N GLN A 465 -2.00 7.47 -15.28
CA GLN A 465 -1.30 6.79 -14.18
C GLN A 465 -1.93 5.43 -13.85
N GLN A 466 -3.27 5.32 -13.89
CA GLN A 466 -3.98 4.04 -13.74
C GLN A 466 -3.53 3.05 -14.83
N GLN A 467 -3.47 3.47 -16.10
CA GLN A 467 -2.98 2.62 -17.19
C GLN A 467 -1.53 2.18 -16.98
N LYS A 468 -0.66 3.09 -16.49
CA LYS A 468 0.71 2.75 -16.13
C LYS A 468 0.75 1.64 -15.07
N ILE A 469 0.00 1.79 -13.98
CA ILE A 469 -0.07 0.81 -12.89
C ILE A 469 -0.63 -0.55 -13.35
N LEU A 470 -1.58 -0.56 -14.31
CA LEU A 470 -2.12 -1.79 -14.88
C LEU A 470 -1.12 -2.51 -15.80
N ASN A 471 -0.29 -1.74 -16.52
CA ASN A 471 0.72 -2.26 -17.45
C ASN A 471 2.08 -2.54 -16.78
N GLU A 472 2.28 -2.07 -15.55
CA GLU A 472 3.47 -2.36 -14.75
C GLU A 472 3.62 -3.88 -14.57
N THR A 473 4.49 -4.46 -15.38
CA THR A 473 4.97 -5.81 -15.19
C THR A 473 6.09 -5.69 -14.18
N ILE A 474 5.83 -6.04 -12.92
CA ILE A 474 6.92 -6.14 -11.95
C ILE A 474 7.83 -7.23 -12.46
N ASP A 475 9.01 -6.87 -12.97
CA ASP A 475 10.05 -7.83 -13.24
C ASP A 475 10.43 -8.47 -11.90
N ILE A 476 9.84 -9.65 -11.68
CA ILE A 476 10.00 -10.46 -10.47
C ILE A 476 11.49 -10.88 -10.29
N GLY A 477 12.37 -10.56 -11.25
CA GLY A 477 13.82 -10.63 -11.11
C GLY A 477 14.39 -9.85 -9.93
N LEU A 478 13.61 -8.96 -9.28
CA LEU A 478 13.94 -8.32 -8.00
C LEU A 478 13.73 -9.20 -6.75
N LEU A 479 13.26 -10.46 -6.89
CA LEU A 479 13.07 -11.39 -5.77
C LEU A 479 14.12 -12.52 -5.69
N ASN A 480 15.23 -12.43 -6.41
CA ASN A 480 16.45 -13.07 -5.93
C ASN A 480 17.16 -12.05 -5.04
N SER A 481 16.93 -12.13 -3.72
CA SER A 481 17.73 -11.40 -2.74
C SER A 481 19.20 -11.64 -3.05
N GLN A 482 19.89 -10.64 -3.59
CA GLN A 482 21.32 -10.72 -3.83
C GLN A 482 21.96 -10.83 -2.45
N ILE A 483 22.62 -11.95 -2.16
CA ILE A 483 23.39 -12.07 -0.94
C ILE A 483 24.63 -11.19 -1.14
N LEU A 484 24.83 -10.22 -0.25
CA LEU A 484 26.04 -9.41 -0.26
C LEU A 484 27.26 -10.31 -0.17
N PRO A 485 28.35 -9.99 -0.90
CA PRO A 485 29.60 -10.71 -0.72
C PRO A 485 30.00 -10.80 0.76
N GLU A 486 30.59 -11.91 1.19
CA GLU A 486 30.91 -12.16 2.61
C GLU A 486 31.70 -10.99 3.23
N LYS A 487 32.69 -10.47 2.49
CA LYS A 487 33.49 -9.31 2.90
C LYS A 487 32.64 -8.05 3.18
N CYS A 488 31.60 -7.77 2.38
CA CYS A 488 30.71 -6.63 2.61
C CYS A 488 29.88 -6.84 3.88
N THR A 489 29.44 -8.07 4.11
CA THR A 489 28.68 -8.44 5.30
C THR A 489 29.52 -8.30 6.57
N GLU A 490 30.78 -8.76 6.53
CA GLU A 490 31.74 -8.60 7.64
C GLU A 490 32.00 -7.13 7.98
N ILE A 491 32.22 -6.28 6.97
CA ILE A 491 32.42 -4.83 7.15
C ILE A 491 31.21 -4.22 7.88
N LEU A 492 30.00 -4.46 7.36
CA LEU A 492 28.77 -3.91 7.96
C LEU A 492 28.54 -4.43 9.39
N GLN A 493 28.79 -5.71 9.65
CA GLN A 493 28.63 -6.28 10.99
C GLN A 493 29.65 -5.71 11.98
N ASN A 494 30.91 -5.56 11.58
CA ASN A 494 31.95 -4.96 12.43
C ASN A 494 31.63 -3.50 12.73
N ALA A 495 31.17 -2.74 11.74
CA ALA A 495 30.80 -1.34 11.91
C ALA A 495 29.64 -1.16 12.89
N VAL A 496 28.58 -1.98 12.75
CA VAL A 496 27.45 -1.98 13.69
C VAL A 496 27.88 -2.41 15.10
N LYS A 497 28.73 -3.44 15.22
CA LYS A 497 29.26 -3.92 16.51
C LYS A 497 30.07 -2.81 17.22
N ASN A 498 30.79 -2.00 16.46
CA ASN A 498 31.59 -0.88 16.95
C ASN A 498 30.75 0.41 17.15
N ASN A 499 29.42 0.36 17.01
CA ASN A 499 28.51 1.50 17.09
C ASN A 499 28.92 2.67 16.16
N GLN A 500 29.48 2.36 15.00
CA GLN A 500 29.77 3.36 13.98
C GLN A 500 28.48 3.88 13.35
N THR A 501 28.42 5.18 13.07
CA THR A 501 27.28 5.81 12.39
C THR A 501 27.43 5.81 10.87
N ALA A 502 28.66 5.67 10.37
CA ALA A 502 28.99 5.58 8.95
C ALA A 502 30.25 4.73 8.75
N LEU A 503 30.38 4.13 7.57
CA LEU A 503 31.60 3.45 7.15
C LEU A 503 32.70 4.47 6.81
N ASP A 504 33.96 4.07 6.92
CA ASP A 504 35.03 4.84 6.30
C ASP A 504 34.99 4.70 4.76
N ASN A 505 35.75 5.56 4.06
CA ASN A 505 35.73 5.58 2.60
C ASN A 505 36.18 4.27 1.94
N LEU A 506 37.16 3.54 2.51
CA LEU A 506 37.64 2.29 1.92
C LEU A 506 36.61 1.17 2.12
N GLU A 507 36.01 1.11 3.29
CA GLU A 507 34.91 0.20 3.60
C GLU A 507 33.70 0.48 2.70
N ALA A 508 33.36 1.76 2.51
CA ALA A 508 32.32 2.20 1.59
C ALA A 508 32.64 1.84 0.14
N ASP A 509 33.88 2.06 -0.34
CA ASP A 509 34.33 1.66 -1.68
C ASP A 509 34.11 0.16 -1.91
N VAL A 510 34.44 -0.70 -0.93
CA VAL A 510 34.24 -2.16 -1.04
C VAL A 510 32.76 -2.52 -1.12
N VAL A 511 31.92 -1.92 -0.29
CA VAL A 511 30.46 -2.17 -0.30
C VAL A 511 29.86 -1.71 -1.63
N ILE A 512 30.23 -0.54 -2.12
CA ILE A 512 29.69 0.03 -3.36
C ILE A 512 30.19 -0.69 -4.61
N SER A 513 31.45 -1.16 -4.62
CA SER A 513 32.00 -1.97 -5.71
C SER A 513 31.22 -3.27 -5.92
N SER A 514 30.50 -3.77 -4.90
CA SER A 514 29.61 -4.93 -5.06
C SER A 514 28.40 -4.68 -5.97
N ALA A 515 28.14 -3.42 -6.35
CA ALA A 515 27.17 -3.03 -7.35
C ALA A 515 27.69 -3.10 -8.80
N ASP A 516 28.84 -3.74 -9.05
CA ASP A 516 29.54 -3.80 -10.35
C ASP A 516 29.90 -2.41 -10.92
N VAL A 517 30.28 -1.47 -10.04
CA VAL A 517 30.78 -0.14 -10.43
C VAL A 517 32.28 -0.04 -10.22
N GLN A 518 32.95 0.70 -11.10
CA GLN A 518 34.36 0.99 -10.96
C GLN A 518 34.54 2.08 -9.89
N THR A 519 35.40 1.81 -8.91
CA THR A 519 35.92 2.83 -7.99
C THR A 519 37.35 3.18 -8.40
N PRO A 520 37.78 4.45 -8.32
CA PRO A 520 39.16 4.81 -8.56
C PRO A 520 40.10 4.05 -7.61
N ALA A 521 41.33 3.77 -8.04
CA ALA A 521 42.31 3.15 -7.15
C ALA A 521 42.56 4.07 -5.94
N THR A 522 42.30 3.56 -4.74
CA THR A 522 42.34 4.32 -3.48
C THR A 522 43.26 3.64 -2.47
N LYS A 523 44.01 4.44 -1.68
CA LYS A 523 44.80 3.97 -0.54
C LYS A 523 44.76 4.96 0.62
N ILE A 524 44.73 4.45 1.86
CA ILE A 524 45.06 5.24 3.05
C ILE A 524 46.58 5.25 3.19
N ALA A 525 47.19 6.41 3.01
CA ALA A 525 48.63 6.60 3.12
C ALA A 525 49.03 6.82 4.58
N ALA A 526 50.03 6.07 5.05
CA ALA A 526 50.58 6.25 6.39
C ALA A 526 51.42 7.52 6.52
N ASP A 527 52.13 7.89 5.46
CA ASP A 527 53.00 9.05 5.35
C ASP A 527 53.15 9.50 3.88
N LEU A 528 53.88 10.60 3.66
CA LEU A 528 54.14 11.16 2.33
C LEU A 528 54.92 10.21 1.41
N GLN A 529 55.82 9.38 1.96
CA GLN A 529 56.60 8.42 1.16
C GLN A 529 55.69 7.34 0.60
N ASP A 530 54.79 6.82 1.44
CA ASP A 530 53.79 5.84 1.06
C ASP A 530 52.79 6.40 0.02
N ALA A 531 52.37 7.66 0.19
CA ALA A 531 51.55 8.38 -0.78
C ALA A 531 52.26 8.53 -2.14
N THR A 532 53.53 8.92 -2.13
CA THR A 532 54.34 9.09 -3.36
C THR A 532 54.55 7.76 -4.09
N ALA A 533 54.83 6.69 -3.33
CA ALA A 533 54.98 5.35 -3.89
C ALA A 533 53.68 4.88 -4.58
N PHE A 534 52.52 5.14 -3.96
CA PHE A 534 51.23 4.85 -4.56
C PHE A 534 50.98 5.70 -5.81
N ALA A 535 51.23 7.01 -5.76
CA ALA A 535 51.01 7.90 -6.90
C ALA A 535 51.83 7.49 -8.13
N LYS A 536 53.07 7.01 -7.93
CA LYS A 536 53.93 6.48 -8.99
C LYS A 536 53.42 5.16 -9.57
N SER A 537 52.78 4.31 -8.76
CA SER A 537 52.27 3.02 -9.24
C SER A 537 50.96 3.15 -10.01
N VAL A 538 50.06 4.05 -9.60
CA VAL A 538 48.77 4.28 -10.28
C VAL A 538 48.84 5.36 -11.37
N GLY A 539 49.91 6.15 -11.37
CA GLY A 539 50.18 7.25 -12.30
C GLY A 539 49.42 8.54 -11.95
N TYR A 540 50.02 9.69 -12.30
CA TYR A 540 49.44 11.02 -12.14
C TYR A 540 48.37 11.35 -13.22
N PRO A 541 47.42 12.27 -13.00
CA PRO A 541 47.18 12.99 -11.74
C PRO A 541 46.51 12.14 -10.65
N VAL A 542 46.68 12.56 -9.41
CA VAL A 542 46.10 11.95 -8.19
C VAL A 542 45.40 13.00 -7.33
N VAL A 543 44.53 12.54 -6.44
CA VAL A 543 43.77 13.35 -5.49
C VAL A 543 44.19 13.01 -4.07
N LEU A 544 44.40 14.03 -3.23
CA LEU A 544 44.67 13.86 -1.80
C LEU A 544 43.47 14.34 -0.98
N LYS A 545 42.99 13.50 -0.05
CA LYS A 545 41.77 13.74 0.74
C LYS A 545 42.01 13.41 2.22
N LEU A 546 41.31 14.10 3.12
CA LEU A 546 41.15 13.68 4.52
C LEU A 546 40.02 12.65 4.65
N SER A 547 40.24 11.58 5.42
CA SER A 547 39.27 10.51 5.67
C SER A 547 39.10 10.27 7.18
N SER A 548 37.84 10.18 7.65
CA SER A 548 37.49 9.81 9.03
C SER A 548 35.99 9.43 9.09
N PRO A 549 35.56 8.44 9.91
CA PRO A 549 34.15 8.03 10.02
C PRO A 549 33.16 9.16 10.40
N GLY A 550 33.64 10.29 10.94
CA GLY A 550 32.81 11.46 11.30
C GLY A 550 32.94 12.67 10.37
N LEU A 551 33.81 12.63 9.35
CA LEU A 551 34.10 13.78 8.48
C LEU A 551 33.27 13.73 7.19
N LEU A 552 31.96 14.01 7.30
CA LEU A 552 30.99 13.83 6.20
C LEU A 552 31.04 14.93 5.12
N HIS A 553 31.57 16.13 5.42
CA HIS A 553 31.62 17.28 4.49
C HIS A 553 33.06 17.81 4.27
N LYS A 554 33.93 16.98 3.69
CA LYS A 554 35.37 17.22 3.50
C LYS A 554 35.69 18.46 2.66
N LYS A 555 34.89 18.71 1.62
CA LYS A 555 35.09 19.83 0.67
C LYS A 555 34.87 21.19 1.33
N HIS A 556 33.92 21.31 2.26
CA HIS A 556 33.65 22.56 3.00
C HIS A 556 34.78 22.92 3.99
N LEU A 557 35.57 21.95 4.43
CA LEU A 557 36.77 22.15 5.25
C LEU A 557 38.05 22.33 4.39
N GLY A 558 37.93 22.29 3.06
CA GLY A 558 39.05 22.29 2.13
C GLY A 558 39.99 21.08 2.32
N GLY A 559 39.44 19.93 2.75
CA GLY A 559 40.16 18.69 3.00
C GLY A 559 40.39 17.83 1.77
N VAL A 560 40.28 18.39 0.56
CA VAL A 560 40.45 17.71 -0.73
C VAL A 560 41.31 18.59 -1.64
N ILE A 561 42.37 18.00 -2.22
CA ILE A 561 43.27 18.65 -3.18
C ILE A 561 43.27 17.80 -4.45
N LEU A 562 42.83 18.40 -5.56
CA LEU A 562 42.69 17.80 -6.88
C LEU A 562 43.88 18.18 -7.79
N ASP A 563 44.01 17.52 -8.94
CA ASP A 563 44.97 17.81 -10.01
C ASP A 563 46.44 17.83 -9.57
N ILE A 564 46.81 16.90 -8.68
CA ILE A 564 48.22 16.71 -8.28
C ILE A 564 48.90 15.92 -9.40
N ARG A 565 49.86 16.50 -10.09
CA ARG A 565 50.49 15.95 -11.31
C ARG A 565 51.91 15.43 -11.13
N ASN A 566 52.53 15.69 -9.99
CA ASN A 566 53.92 15.29 -9.70
C ASN A 566 54.20 15.22 -8.18
N ASP A 567 55.39 14.73 -7.83
CA ASP A 567 55.87 14.57 -6.45
C ASP A 567 55.87 15.91 -5.68
N ASP A 568 56.34 17.00 -6.29
CA ASP A 568 56.43 18.33 -5.64
C ASP A 568 55.04 18.88 -5.24
N GLN A 569 54.06 18.71 -6.12
CA GLN A 569 52.67 19.09 -5.86
C GLN A 569 52.03 18.21 -4.78
N LEU A 570 52.40 16.92 -4.71
CA LEU A 570 51.91 16.00 -3.69
C LEU A 570 52.45 16.38 -2.31
N GLU A 571 53.75 16.70 -2.20
CA GLU A 571 54.37 17.19 -0.97
C GLU A 571 53.73 18.51 -0.50
N THR A 572 53.53 19.45 -1.43
CA THR A 572 52.84 20.72 -1.14
C THR A 572 51.41 20.48 -0.63
N GLY A 573 50.68 19.56 -1.27
CA GLY A 573 49.33 19.18 -0.86
C GLY A 573 49.29 18.50 0.50
N TRP A 574 50.24 17.61 0.79
CA TRP A 574 50.36 16.91 2.07
C TRP A 574 50.57 17.90 3.22
N ASN A 575 51.56 18.77 3.11
CA ASN A 575 51.85 19.81 4.10
C ASN A 575 50.65 20.75 4.32
N THR A 576 49.89 21.03 3.26
CA THR A 576 48.68 21.84 3.34
C THR A 576 47.59 21.16 4.16
N LEU A 577 47.36 19.86 3.94
CA LEU A 577 46.36 19.11 4.70
C LEU A 577 46.79 18.87 6.16
N GLU A 578 48.08 18.62 6.43
CA GLU A 578 48.60 18.48 7.81
C GLU A 578 48.31 19.71 8.66
N ARG A 579 48.64 20.91 8.14
CA ARG A 579 48.35 22.18 8.83
C ARG A 579 46.85 22.36 9.09
N LYS A 580 45.98 21.88 8.20
CA LYS A 580 44.52 21.95 8.39
C LYS A 580 44.05 20.99 9.49
N VAL A 581 44.64 19.80 9.59
CA VAL A 581 44.31 18.83 10.65
C VAL A 581 44.63 19.37 12.04
N GLU A 582 45.66 20.22 12.18
CA GLU A 582 45.99 20.87 13.46
C GLU A 582 44.85 21.74 14.01
N HIS A 583 43.99 22.28 13.13
CA HIS A 583 42.89 23.19 13.46
C HIS A 583 41.53 22.47 13.61
N ILE A 584 41.50 21.14 13.53
CA ILE A 584 40.29 20.31 13.71
C ILE A 584 40.12 19.95 15.21
N GLU A 585 38.87 19.85 15.68
CA GLU A 585 38.53 19.42 17.05
C GLU A 585 39.27 18.12 17.46
N GLU A 586 39.83 18.10 18.68
CA GLU A 586 40.65 17.01 19.24
C GLU A 586 40.01 15.62 19.10
N ARG A 587 38.69 15.53 19.26
CA ARG A 587 37.92 14.27 19.17
C ARG A 587 37.94 13.65 17.77
N ILE A 588 38.00 14.49 16.72
CA ILE A 588 38.02 14.07 15.32
C ILE A 588 39.47 13.80 14.90
N LYS A 589 40.40 14.65 15.36
CA LYS A 589 41.84 14.60 15.05
C LYS A 589 42.47 13.21 15.25
N ALA A 590 42.09 12.49 16.31
CA ALA A 590 42.59 11.13 16.59
C ALA A 590 42.25 10.08 15.51
N HIS A 591 41.22 10.34 14.69
CA HIS A 591 40.70 9.41 13.68
C HIS A 591 40.85 9.93 12.25
N VAL A 592 41.58 11.03 12.03
CA VAL A 592 41.86 11.53 10.68
C VAL A 592 42.98 10.72 10.05
N ARG A 593 42.79 10.35 8.78
CA ARG A 593 43.74 9.65 7.93
C ARG A 593 43.87 10.36 6.59
N PHE A 594 45.02 10.23 5.95
CA PHE A 594 45.29 10.78 4.62
C PHE A 594 44.96 9.71 3.59
N GLN A 595 44.07 10.04 2.67
CA GLN A 595 43.65 9.17 1.57
C GLN A 595 44.22 9.73 0.27
N ILE A 596 44.91 8.89 -0.48
CA ILE A 596 45.34 9.20 -1.85
C ILE A 596 44.55 8.33 -2.82
N GLN A 597 44.11 8.93 -3.93
CA GLN A 597 43.23 8.30 -4.91
C GLN A 597 43.65 8.67 -6.33
N LYS A 598 43.54 7.75 -7.29
CA LYS A 598 43.72 8.07 -8.71
C LYS A 598 42.63 9.05 -9.17
N GLU A 599 43.02 10.15 -9.80
CA GLU A 599 42.04 11.07 -10.37
C GLU A 599 41.45 10.49 -11.66
N ILE A 600 40.12 10.50 -11.76
CA ILE A 600 39.39 10.09 -12.97
C ILE A 600 39.20 11.32 -13.85
N PRO A 601 39.81 11.39 -15.04
CA PRO A 601 39.67 12.53 -15.92
C PRO A 601 38.28 12.58 -16.55
N GLY A 602 37.74 13.80 -16.72
CA GLY A 602 36.67 14.18 -17.66
C GLY A 602 35.40 13.31 -17.73
N GLY A 603 34.26 13.91 -17.44
CA GLY A 603 32.95 13.29 -17.65
C GLY A 603 31.83 14.14 -17.08
N VAL A 604 30.60 13.66 -17.21
CA VAL A 604 29.44 14.29 -16.59
C VAL A 604 29.32 13.80 -15.15
N GLU A 605 29.28 14.74 -14.20
CA GLU A 605 29.09 14.44 -12.78
C GLU A 605 27.59 14.27 -12.48
N VAL A 606 27.22 13.10 -11.95
CA VAL A 606 25.86 12.80 -11.46
C VAL A 606 25.90 12.39 -10.00
N ILE A 607 24.78 12.51 -9.31
CA ILE A 607 24.58 11.99 -7.95
C ILE A 607 23.58 10.84 -8.00
N ILE A 608 23.90 9.75 -7.31
CA ILE A 608 22.96 8.66 -7.04
C ILE A 608 22.98 8.40 -5.54
N GLY A 609 21.80 8.32 -4.92
CA GLY A 609 21.71 7.93 -3.52
C GLY A 609 20.41 7.20 -3.21
N VAL A 610 20.45 6.28 -2.24
CA VAL A 610 19.28 5.57 -1.71
C VAL A 610 19.20 5.84 -0.22
N LYS A 611 18.06 6.33 0.26
CA LYS A 611 17.85 6.66 1.66
C LYS A 611 16.52 6.10 2.17
N LYS A 612 16.50 5.60 3.40
CA LYS A 612 15.25 5.24 4.08
C LYS A 612 14.52 6.48 4.59
N ASP A 613 13.41 6.84 3.96
CA ASP A 613 12.42 7.73 4.55
C ASP A 613 11.66 7.03 5.68
N SER A 614 11.33 7.76 6.74
CA SER A 614 10.68 7.20 7.92
C SER A 614 9.21 6.81 7.68
N THR A 615 8.56 7.39 6.67
CA THR A 615 7.14 7.21 6.36
C THR A 615 6.94 6.32 5.15
N PHE A 616 7.68 6.57 4.07
CA PHE A 616 7.48 5.91 2.76
C PHE A 616 8.51 4.82 2.45
N GLY A 617 9.51 4.63 3.31
CA GLY A 617 10.54 3.62 3.12
C GLY A 617 11.65 4.09 2.17
N PRO A 618 12.32 3.19 1.43
CA PRO A 618 13.51 3.53 0.67
C PRO A 618 13.20 4.38 -0.57
N VAL A 619 13.99 5.44 -0.73
CA VAL A 619 13.86 6.44 -1.80
C VAL A 619 15.20 6.58 -2.51
N LEU A 620 15.19 6.36 -3.82
CA LEU A 620 16.29 6.65 -4.73
C LEU A 620 16.28 8.13 -5.13
N LEU A 621 17.46 8.74 -5.21
CA LEU A 621 17.75 10.06 -5.75
C LEU A 621 18.67 9.91 -6.96
N PHE A 622 18.34 10.62 -8.04
CA PHE A 622 19.20 10.82 -9.21
C PHE A 622 19.22 12.28 -9.64
N GLY A 623 20.38 12.79 -10.06
CA GLY A 623 20.51 14.17 -10.49
C GLY A 623 21.92 14.58 -10.92
N ALA A 624 22.10 15.88 -11.16
CA ALA A 624 23.42 16.47 -11.37
C ALA A 624 24.26 16.38 -10.09
N GLY A 625 25.51 15.95 -10.22
CA GLY A 625 26.44 15.72 -9.10
C GLY A 625 27.56 16.76 -9.02
N GLY A 626 28.45 16.56 -8.05
CA GLY A 626 29.66 17.35 -7.87
C GLY A 626 29.41 18.80 -7.43
N SER A 627 30.26 19.73 -7.85
CA SER A 627 30.16 21.15 -7.40
C SER A 627 28.94 21.89 -7.93
N LEU A 628 28.34 21.42 -9.02
CA LEU A 628 27.19 22.08 -9.64
C LEU A 628 25.85 21.54 -9.13
N ALA A 629 25.85 20.49 -8.29
CA ALA A 629 24.63 19.87 -7.76
C ALA A 629 23.69 20.86 -7.06
N GLU A 630 24.23 21.74 -6.20
CA GLU A 630 23.44 22.74 -5.47
C GLU A 630 22.90 23.85 -6.37
N LEU A 631 23.62 24.20 -7.45
CA LEU A 631 23.27 25.27 -8.38
C LEU A 631 22.19 24.86 -9.38
N ILE A 632 22.23 23.63 -9.90
CA ILE A 632 21.33 23.16 -10.97
C ILE A 632 19.96 22.72 -10.40
N SER A 633 19.90 22.36 -9.11
CA SER A 633 18.69 21.85 -8.45
C SER A 633 18.00 20.76 -9.28
N ASP A 634 18.78 19.80 -9.77
CA ASP A 634 18.32 18.63 -10.52
C ASP A 634 18.20 17.45 -9.55
N ARG A 635 17.03 17.28 -8.95
CA ARG A 635 16.75 16.25 -7.94
C ARG A 635 15.52 15.46 -8.35
N ASN A 636 15.73 14.24 -8.83
CA ASN A 636 14.68 13.34 -9.27
C ASN A 636 14.62 12.18 -8.29
N LEU A 637 13.45 11.89 -7.71
CA LEU A 637 13.30 10.82 -6.72
C LEU A 637 12.42 9.68 -7.24
N HIS A 638 12.58 8.49 -6.66
CA HIS A 638 11.76 7.32 -6.95
C HIS A 638 11.68 6.41 -5.72
N LEU A 639 10.51 5.90 -5.34
CA LEU A 639 10.45 4.86 -4.28
C LEU A 639 10.89 3.50 -4.83
N LEU A 640 11.52 2.67 -4.00
CA LEU A 640 11.77 1.27 -4.37
C LEU A 640 10.51 0.41 -4.16
N PRO A 641 10.34 -0.71 -4.89
CA PRO A 641 11.22 -1.25 -5.92
C PRO A 641 11.09 -0.52 -7.27
N LEU A 642 12.10 -0.64 -8.13
CA LEU A 642 12.07 -0.11 -9.50
C LEU A 642 12.72 -1.07 -10.49
N ASP A 643 12.18 -1.13 -11.69
CA ASP A 643 12.74 -1.90 -12.80
C ASP A 643 13.67 -1.04 -13.70
N LEU A 644 14.31 -1.65 -14.68
CA LEU A 644 15.16 -0.93 -15.65
C LEU A 644 14.40 0.12 -16.46
N SER A 645 13.10 -0.06 -16.71
CA SER A 645 12.28 0.92 -17.42
C SER A 645 12.08 2.17 -16.56
N ASN A 646 11.80 1.99 -15.27
CA ASN A 646 11.69 3.07 -14.30
C ASN A 646 13.02 3.82 -14.13
N ILE A 647 14.16 3.11 -14.12
CA ILE A 647 15.49 3.73 -14.08
C ILE A 647 15.70 4.63 -15.29
N LYS A 648 15.42 4.12 -16.50
CA LYS A 648 15.57 4.90 -17.73
C LYS A 648 14.69 6.14 -17.71
N GLU A 649 13.43 6.00 -17.29
CA GLU A 649 12.50 7.12 -17.16
C GLU A 649 12.98 8.17 -16.14
N LEU A 650 13.46 7.73 -14.97
CA LEU A 650 14.01 8.60 -13.92
C LEU A 650 15.21 9.41 -14.44
N VAL A 651 16.12 8.75 -15.16
CA VAL A 651 17.28 9.40 -15.75
C VAL A 651 16.86 10.35 -16.88
N GLN A 652 15.93 9.96 -17.75
CA GLN A 652 15.45 10.80 -18.85
C GLN A 652 14.73 12.07 -18.40
N GLN A 653 14.08 12.05 -17.23
CA GLN A 653 13.39 13.21 -16.66
C GLN A 653 14.33 14.23 -16.04
N SER A 654 15.60 13.88 -15.81
CA SER A 654 16.57 14.79 -15.21
C SER A 654 17.00 15.89 -16.18
N LYS A 655 17.37 17.05 -15.63
CA LYS A 655 17.95 18.14 -16.44
C LYS A 655 19.28 17.70 -17.05
N ILE A 656 20.09 16.96 -16.29
CA ILE A 656 21.41 16.47 -16.73
C ILE A 656 21.32 15.46 -17.89
N PHE A 657 20.16 14.84 -18.13
CA PHE A 657 19.96 13.94 -19.27
C PHE A 657 20.27 14.58 -20.62
N SER A 658 19.96 15.87 -20.76
CA SER A 658 20.26 16.65 -21.98
C SER A 658 21.75 16.64 -22.33
N VAL A 659 22.63 16.54 -21.34
CA VAL A 659 24.08 16.40 -21.50
C VAL A 659 24.46 14.93 -21.70
N LEU A 660 23.89 14.03 -20.88
CA LEU A 660 24.21 12.59 -20.93
C LEU A 660 23.85 11.93 -22.27
N LYS A 661 22.80 12.40 -22.95
CA LYS A 661 22.38 11.87 -24.25
C LYS A 661 23.30 12.30 -25.41
N GLY A 662 24.23 13.23 -25.17
CA GLY A 662 25.07 13.83 -26.21
C GLY A 662 24.32 14.82 -27.11
N SER A 663 25.01 15.33 -28.13
CA SER A 663 24.46 16.22 -29.17
C SER A 663 24.72 15.61 -30.55
N GLU A 664 24.27 16.25 -31.63
CA GLU A 664 24.58 15.76 -32.99
C GLU A 664 26.09 15.59 -33.24
N ASN A 665 26.94 16.34 -32.52
CA ASN A 665 28.40 16.32 -32.67
C ASN A 665 29.14 15.59 -31.53
N GLU A 666 28.44 15.07 -30.53
CA GLU A 666 29.05 14.39 -29.37
C GLU A 666 28.34 13.07 -29.07
N PRO A 667 29.06 11.94 -28.95
CA PRO A 667 28.44 10.65 -28.67
C PRO A 667 27.74 10.67 -27.30
N PRO A 668 26.69 9.86 -27.12
CA PRO A 668 26.07 9.69 -25.81
C PRO A 668 27.09 9.13 -24.81
N TYR A 669 26.96 9.55 -23.55
CA TYR A 669 27.72 8.98 -22.45
C TYR A 669 27.30 7.53 -22.17
N ALA A 670 28.03 6.81 -21.30
CA ALA A 670 27.81 5.39 -21.01
C ALA A 670 26.51 5.09 -20.22
N LEU A 671 25.35 5.45 -20.78
CA LEU A 671 24.01 5.36 -20.19
C LEU A 671 23.65 3.94 -19.76
N ASP A 672 23.98 2.93 -20.57
CA ASP A 672 23.68 1.53 -20.21
C ASP A 672 24.43 1.05 -18.97
N LYS A 673 25.67 1.53 -18.77
CA LYS A 673 26.44 1.25 -17.55
C LYS A 673 25.87 2.03 -16.35
N LEU A 674 25.41 3.26 -16.56
CA LEU A 674 24.74 4.06 -15.54
C LEU A 674 23.43 3.40 -15.07
N TYR A 675 22.61 2.90 -16.00
CA TYR A 675 21.37 2.20 -15.66
C TYR A 675 21.62 0.92 -14.85
N LYS A 676 22.62 0.13 -15.25
CA LYS A 676 23.04 -1.07 -14.52
C LYS A 676 23.56 -0.73 -13.12
N LEU A 677 24.34 0.34 -12.99
CA LEU A 677 24.81 0.82 -11.69
C LEU A 677 23.64 1.17 -10.76
N ILE A 678 22.68 1.99 -11.22
CA ILE A 678 21.51 2.36 -10.39
C ILE A 678 20.77 1.10 -9.95
N PHE A 679 20.55 0.15 -10.87
CA PHE A 679 19.86 -1.10 -10.58
C PHE A 679 20.58 -1.93 -9.53
N ASN A 680 21.89 -2.15 -9.69
CA ASN A 680 22.69 -2.94 -8.79
C ASN A 680 22.88 -2.26 -7.42
N LEU A 681 22.96 -0.92 -7.38
CA LEU A 681 23.04 -0.17 -6.14
C LEU A 681 21.77 -0.36 -5.28
N CYS A 682 20.60 -0.38 -5.91
CA CYS A 682 19.34 -0.67 -5.23
C CYS A 682 19.33 -2.10 -4.65
N LYS A 683 19.90 -3.09 -5.37
CA LYS A 683 20.04 -4.45 -4.84
C LYS A 683 20.98 -4.53 -3.65
N VAL A 684 22.10 -3.82 -3.69
CA VAL A 684 23.05 -3.72 -2.55
C VAL A 684 22.35 -3.13 -1.33
N TYR A 685 21.57 -2.07 -1.54
CA TYR A 685 20.77 -1.45 -0.47
C TYR A 685 19.73 -2.42 0.11
N ASP A 686 18.93 -3.07 -0.74
CA ASP A 686 17.89 -4.02 -0.31
C ASP A 686 18.45 -5.26 0.41
N ALA A 687 19.70 -5.63 0.11
CA ALA A 687 20.40 -6.73 0.77
C ALA A 687 21.02 -6.36 2.13
N ALA A 688 21.14 -5.06 2.46
CA ALA A 688 21.79 -4.56 3.67
C ALA A 688 20.82 -3.77 4.57
N ASP A 689 20.06 -4.47 5.42
CA ASP A 689 19.18 -3.85 6.43
C ASP A 689 19.89 -2.87 7.38
N GLN A 690 21.22 -3.01 7.54
CA GLN A 690 22.05 -2.15 8.38
C GLN A 690 22.25 -0.76 7.78
N ILE A 691 22.03 -0.58 6.49
CA ILE A 691 22.28 0.67 5.78
C ILE A 691 21.05 1.56 5.85
N GLN A 692 21.25 2.79 6.32
CA GLN A 692 20.22 3.83 6.33
C GLN A 692 20.26 4.67 5.06
N GLU A 693 21.46 4.94 4.54
CA GLU A 693 21.70 5.79 3.38
C GLU A 693 22.94 5.31 2.63
N ILE A 694 22.84 5.21 1.31
CA ILE A 694 23.95 5.14 0.37
C ILE A 694 23.90 6.39 -0.48
N GLU A 695 25.03 7.05 -0.69
CA GLU A 695 25.16 8.18 -1.60
C GLU A 695 26.49 8.08 -2.33
N ILE A 696 26.52 8.35 -3.63
CA ILE A 696 27.74 8.48 -4.40
C ILE A 696 27.70 9.84 -5.08
N ASN A 697 28.60 10.73 -4.66
CA ASN A 697 28.63 12.10 -5.16
C ASN A 697 30.06 12.68 -5.25
N PRO A 698 30.65 12.79 -6.44
CA PRO A 698 30.06 12.50 -7.74
C PRO A 698 30.22 11.04 -8.17
N ILE A 699 29.34 10.62 -9.07
CA ILE A 699 29.61 9.59 -10.07
C ILE A 699 30.04 10.31 -11.34
N ILE A 700 31.16 9.90 -11.93
CA ILE A 700 31.63 10.43 -13.21
C ILE A 700 31.21 9.47 -14.32
N VAL A 701 30.37 9.96 -15.23
CA VAL A 701 29.96 9.25 -16.44
C VAL A 701 30.82 9.73 -17.59
N SER A 702 31.66 8.85 -18.15
CA SER A 702 32.42 9.11 -19.37
C SER A 702 31.70 8.49 -20.59
N ILE A 703 32.27 8.67 -21.78
CA ILE A 703 31.75 8.02 -23.00
C ILE A 703 31.79 6.48 -22.91
N ASN A 704 32.70 5.92 -22.12
CA ASN A 704 32.96 4.49 -22.08
C ASN A 704 32.60 3.84 -20.74
N ASP A 705 32.69 4.56 -19.63
CA ASP A 705 32.64 3.99 -18.27
C ASP A 705 31.91 4.89 -17.27
N VAL A 706 31.62 4.31 -16.10
CA VAL A 706 30.97 4.99 -14.97
C VAL A 706 31.80 4.71 -13.72
N TRP A 707 32.19 5.79 -13.04
CA TRP A 707 33.10 5.74 -11.88
C TRP A 707 32.43 6.30 -10.64
N ALA A 708 32.40 5.52 -9.56
CA ALA A 708 31.97 5.97 -8.24
C ALA A 708 33.17 6.61 -7.51
N VAL A 709 33.18 7.95 -7.40
CA VAL A 709 34.38 8.68 -6.95
C VAL A 709 34.41 8.95 -5.45
N ASP A 710 33.25 9.28 -4.87
CA ASP A 710 33.13 9.57 -3.44
C ASP A 710 31.85 8.90 -2.89
N PRO A 711 31.91 7.58 -2.61
CA PRO A 711 30.81 6.89 -1.97
C PRO A 711 30.73 7.19 -0.48
N LYS A 712 29.51 7.11 0.03
CA LYS A 712 29.14 7.34 1.43
C LYS A 712 28.10 6.31 1.82
N VAL A 713 28.33 5.65 2.96
CA VAL A 713 27.41 4.66 3.53
C VAL A 713 27.14 5.03 4.99
N ILE A 714 25.90 5.44 5.28
CA ILE A 714 25.42 5.71 6.64
C ILE A 714 24.67 4.49 7.16
N LEU A 715 24.97 4.10 8.39
CA LEU A 715 24.34 2.96 9.05
C LEU A 715 23.11 3.40 9.83
N ALA A 716 22.11 2.51 9.89
CA ALA A 716 20.96 2.68 10.74
C ALA A 716 21.40 2.74 12.22
N PRO A 717 20.76 3.59 13.05
CA PRO A 717 21.02 3.58 14.47
C PRO A 717 20.86 2.16 15.00
N ASN A 718 21.81 1.69 15.80
CA ASN A 718 21.75 0.39 16.47
C ASN A 718 20.62 0.40 17.50
N LYS A 719 19.37 0.32 17.03
CA LYS A 719 18.21 0.06 17.87
C LYS A 719 18.29 -1.41 18.22
N PRO A 720 18.11 -1.81 19.49
CA PRO A 720 17.97 -3.21 19.84
C PRO A 720 16.83 -3.76 18.98
N LYS A 721 17.17 -4.59 17.98
CA LYS A 721 16.16 -5.24 17.15
C LYS A 721 15.24 -6.00 18.10
N PRO A 722 13.90 -5.91 17.98
CA PRO A 722 13.05 -6.92 18.61
C PRO A 722 13.58 -8.26 18.13
N VAL A 723 13.94 -9.14 19.07
CA VAL A 723 14.66 -10.37 18.76
C VAL A 723 13.76 -11.22 17.87
N GLY A 724 14.05 -11.22 16.56
CA GLY A 724 13.45 -12.13 15.62
C GLY A 724 13.76 -13.57 16.01
N PRO A 725 12.97 -14.55 15.56
CA PRO A 725 13.15 -15.94 15.95
C PRO A 725 14.56 -16.40 15.56
N LYS A 726 15.34 -16.82 16.55
CA LYS A 726 16.68 -17.38 16.33
C LYS A 726 16.53 -18.78 15.73
N PHE A 727 17.34 -19.08 14.71
CA PHE A 727 17.46 -20.44 14.20
C PHE A 727 17.86 -21.38 15.34
N LYS A 728 17.17 -22.51 15.41
CA LYS A 728 17.45 -23.60 16.33
C LYS A 728 18.07 -24.76 15.55
N VAL A 729 18.74 -25.64 16.27
CA VAL A 729 19.39 -26.82 15.71
C VAL A 729 18.66 -28.07 16.21
N ALA A 730 18.49 -29.04 15.33
CA ALA A 730 18.03 -30.38 15.67
C ALA A 730 18.94 -31.44 15.03
N GLU A 731 19.15 -32.54 15.73
CA GLU A 731 19.91 -33.69 15.25
C GLU A 731 18.98 -34.72 14.63
N THR A 732 19.40 -35.33 13.52
CA THR A 732 18.64 -36.34 12.81
C THR A 732 18.77 -37.69 13.52
N LEU A 733 17.67 -38.19 14.09
CA LEU A 733 17.64 -39.47 14.80
C LEU A 733 17.31 -40.65 13.88
N LYS A 734 16.44 -40.45 12.89
CA LYS A 734 15.93 -41.51 12.04
C LYS A 734 15.63 -41.01 10.64
N THR A 735 15.95 -41.82 9.64
CA THR A 735 15.59 -41.59 8.23
C THR A 735 15.03 -42.89 7.63
N ASP A 736 13.79 -42.89 7.15
CA ASP A 736 13.16 -44.04 6.50
C ASP A 736 12.56 -43.63 5.16
N LEU A 737 12.72 -44.45 4.12
CA LEU A 737 11.95 -44.32 2.88
C LEU A 737 10.62 -45.06 3.05
N LEU A 738 9.52 -44.32 3.04
CA LEU A 738 8.18 -44.88 3.02
C LEU A 738 7.74 -45.11 1.56
N GLY A 739 6.62 -45.80 1.35
CA GLY A 739 6.11 -46.14 0.01
C GLY A 739 6.11 -44.97 -0.99
N GLY A 740 6.41 -45.25 -2.25
CA GLY A 740 6.54 -44.25 -3.31
C GLY A 740 7.73 -43.30 -3.12
N LYS A 741 7.45 -42.00 -2.91
CA LYS A 741 8.43 -40.90 -2.83
C LYS A 741 8.47 -40.21 -1.46
N ILE A 742 7.76 -40.73 -0.47
CA ILE A 742 7.64 -40.11 0.86
C ILE A 742 8.78 -40.61 1.76
N ARG A 743 9.50 -39.69 2.41
CA ARG A 743 10.54 -39.99 3.39
C ARG A 743 10.12 -39.52 4.78
N TYR A 744 10.36 -40.37 5.77
CA TYR A 744 10.15 -40.05 7.19
C TYR A 744 11.47 -39.65 7.83
N PHE A 745 11.43 -38.56 8.59
CA PHE A 745 12.55 -38.09 9.39
C PHE A 745 12.11 -37.86 10.83
N GLU A 746 12.94 -38.27 11.78
CA GLU A 746 12.79 -37.90 13.20
C GLU A 746 13.97 -37.05 13.64
N PHE A 747 13.68 -35.98 14.38
CA PHE A 747 14.64 -34.99 14.82
C PHE A 747 14.59 -34.78 16.33
N GLU A 748 15.74 -34.54 16.95
CA GLU A 748 15.87 -34.14 18.35
C GLU A 748 16.45 -32.74 18.46
N THR A 749 15.69 -31.83 19.06
CA THR A 749 16.02 -30.42 19.20
C THR A 749 16.83 -30.15 20.46
N GLU A 750 17.78 -29.23 20.38
CA GLU A 750 18.57 -28.80 21.55
C GLU A 750 17.73 -28.06 22.63
N THR A 751 16.60 -27.46 22.24
CA THR A 751 15.67 -26.78 23.15
C THR A 751 14.23 -27.21 22.86
N PRO A 752 13.34 -27.27 23.86
CA PRO A 752 11.95 -27.66 23.65
C PRO A 752 11.26 -26.85 22.54
N LEU A 753 10.55 -27.56 21.67
CA LEU A 753 9.72 -27.07 20.59
C LEU A 753 8.27 -27.48 20.88
N VAL A 754 7.43 -26.57 21.37
CA VAL A 754 6.02 -26.89 21.65
C VAL A 754 5.19 -26.63 20.39
N VAL A 755 4.74 -27.70 19.72
CA VAL A 755 4.00 -27.63 18.45
C VAL A 755 2.51 -27.83 18.70
N GLN A 756 1.65 -26.95 18.18
CA GLN A 756 0.21 -27.24 18.10
C GLN A 756 -0.07 -28.16 16.91
N PRO A 757 -0.93 -29.19 17.03
CA PRO A 757 -1.20 -30.11 15.94
C PRO A 757 -1.66 -29.38 14.67
N GLY A 758 -0.90 -29.56 13.58
CA GLY A 758 -1.09 -28.87 12.30
C GLY A 758 -0.09 -27.76 11.98
N GLN A 759 0.79 -27.40 12.92
CA GLN A 759 1.87 -26.44 12.68
C GLN A 759 3.06 -27.03 11.89
N TYR A 760 3.87 -26.14 11.32
CA TYR A 760 5.05 -26.46 10.53
C TYR A 760 6.33 -25.83 11.09
N VAL A 761 7.48 -26.32 10.61
CA VAL A 761 8.79 -25.71 10.82
C VAL A 761 9.41 -25.31 9.48
N SER A 762 10.22 -24.26 9.47
CA SER A 762 10.98 -23.82 8.30
C SER A 762 12.42 -24.32 8.42
N VAL A 763 12.81 -25.27 7.56
CA VAL A 763 14.14 -25.90 7.57
C VAL A 763 15.04 -25.23 6.54
N LYS A 764 16.25 -24.85 6.95
CA LYS A 764 17.30 -24.35 6.06
C LYS A 764 17.88 -25.53 5.27
N VAL A 765 17.51 -25.62 3.99
CA VAL A 765 17.88 -26.74 3.09
C VAL A 765 19.11 -26.43 2.23
N SER A 766 19.59 -25.19 2.22
CA SER A 766 20.90 -24.80 1.69
C SER A 766 21.39 -23.52 2.36
N SER A 767 22.58 -23.03 2.01
CA SER A 767 23.05 -21.71 2.44
C SER A 767 22.11 -20.57 2.04
N THR A 768 21.30 -20.76 0.98
CA THR A 768 20.47 -19.73 0.34
C THR A 768 18.97 -20.03 0.35
N ARG A 769 18.53 -21.16 0.92
CA ARG A 769 17.13 -21.60 0.81
C ARG A 769 16.59 -22.18 2.11
N ILE A 770 15.38 -21.77 2.46
CA ILE A 770 14.58 -22.27 3.56
C ILE A 770 13.25 -22.77 2.99
N ASN A 771 12.83 -23.97 3.35
CA ASN A 771 11.56 -24.54 2.94
C ASN A 771 10.71 -24.86 4.18
N CYS A 772 9.39 -24.74 4.07
CA CYS A 772 8.45 -25.08 5.13
C CYS A 772 8.06 -26.55 5.06
N TYR A 773 8.02 -27.23 6.20
CA TYR A 773 7.61 -28.63 6.33
C TYR A 773 6.70 -28.80 7.54
N SER A 774 5.49 -29.29 7.31
CA SER A 774 4.51 -29.54 8.35
C SER A 774 4.99 -30.63 9.31
N VAL A 775 4.81 -30.40 10.61
CA VAL A 775 5.24 -31.35 11.63
C VAL A 775 4.28 -32.52 11.64
N ALA A 776 4.78 -33.71 11.29
CA ALA A 776 4.00 -34.93 11.14
C ALA A 776 3.66 -35.63 12.46
N GLY A 777 4.33 -35.23 13.55
CA GLY A 777 4.14 -35.79 14.88
C GLY A 777 5.16 -35.25 15.87
N GLN A 778 4.84 -35.38 17.14
CA GLN A 778 5.70 -34.98 18.26
C GLN A 778 5.62 -36.02 19.37
N THR A 779 6.73 -36.70 19.65
CA THR A 779 6.81 -37.76 20.67
C THR A 779 7.23 -37.21 22.03
N SER A 780 7.95 -36.09 22.06
CA SER A 780 8.30 -35.33 23.27
C SER A 780 8.48 -33.85 22.93
N PRO A 781 8.55 -32.92 23.91
CA PRO A 781 8.84 -31.52 23.65
C PRO A 781 10.16 -31.28 22.89
N THR A 782 11.08 -32.25 22.85
CA THR A 782 12.33 -32.16 22.12
C THR A 782 12.37 -32.99 20.83
N ARG A 783 11.33 -33.78 20.54
CA ARG A 783 11.33 -34.68 19.39
C ARG A 783 10.15 -34.45 18.47
N PHE A 784 10.44 -34.15 17.21
CA PHE A 784 9.45 -33.96 16.17
C PHE A 784 9.82 -34.74 14.92
N ASN A 785 8.82 -35.08 14.11
CA ASN A 785 9.04 -35.77 12.85
C ASN A 785 8.45 -35.02 11.66
N LEU A 786 9.06 -35.22 10.49
CA LEU A 786 8.65 -34.67 9.21
C LEU A 786 8.37 -35.80 8.22
N LEU A 787 7.37 -35.61 7.36
CA LEU A 787 7.15 -36.40 6.15
C LEU A 787 7.46 -35.52 4.94
N VAL A 788 8.46 -35.92 4.16
CA VAL A 788 8.99 -35.12 3.04
C VAL A 788 8.75 -35.85 1.73
N ASP A 789 8.19 -35.15 0.74
CA ASP A 789 8.04 -35.66 -0.63
C ASP A 789 9.32 -35.42 -1.45
N SER A 790 9.90 -36.50 -1.97
CA SER A 790 11.08 -36.45 -2.84
C SER A 790 10.67 -36.19 -4.30
N THR A 791 10.87 -34.95 -4.76
CA THR A 791 10.74 -34.58 -6.17
C THR A 791 12.13 -34.50 -6.83
N PRO A 792 12.40 -35.23 -7.92
CA PRO A 792 13.70 -35.22 -8.59
C PRO A 792 14.19 -33.80 -8.93
N GLY A 793 15.43 -33.49 -8.54
CA GLY A 793 16.07 -32.20 -8.83
C GLY A 793 15.72 -31.05 -7.88
N GLY A 794 14.73 -31.20 -7.00
CA GLY A 794 14.37 -30.19 -6.00
C GLY A 794 15.45 -30.02 -4.93
N PRO A 795 15.84 -28.78 -4.54
CA PRO A 795 16.89 -28.57 -3.54
C PRO A 795 16.50 -29.05 -2.14
N GLY A 796 15.21 -29.04 -1.79
CA GLY A 796 14.72 -29.68 -0.57
C GLY A 796 14.90 -31.19 -0.61
N SER A 797 14.54 -31.83 -1.73
CA SER A 797 14.70 -33.28 -1.92
C SER A 797 16.17 -33.68 -1.89
N LYS A 798 17.07 -32.94 -2.55
CA LYS A 798 18.52 -33.16 -2.46
C LYS A 798 19.05 -33.05 -1.02
N PHE A 799 18.58 -32.06 -0.26
CA PHE A 799 18.97 -31.88 1.13
C PHE A 799 18.55 -33.06 2.00
N PHE A 800 17.26 -33.44 1.96
CA PHE A 800 16.75 -34.54 2.77
C PHE A 800 17.23 -35.91 2.31
N GLU A 801 17.47 -36.12 1.01
CA GLU A 801 18.07 -37.36 0.48
C GLU A 801 19.53 -37.55 0.91
N GLY A 802 20.25 -36.44 1.12
CA GLY A 802 21.63 -36.46 1.61
C GLY A 802 21.76 -36.63 3.12
N LEU A 803 20.68 -36.48 3.88
CA LEU A 803 20.69 -36.42 5.33
C LEU A 803 20.85 -37.81 5.96
N LYS A 804 21.80 -37.95 6.90
CA LYS A 804 22.09 -39.19 7.63
C LYS A 804 21.79 -39.03 9.12
N VAL A 805 21.64 -40.15 9.81
CA VAL A 805 21.53 -40.18 11.28
C VAL A 805 22.78 -39.53 11.89
N GLY A 806 22.57 -38.60 12.83
CA GLY A 806 23.60 -37.77 13.45
C GLY A 806 23.82 -36.40 12.78
N ASP A 807 23.28 -36.17 11.57
CA ASP A 807 23.42 -34.87 10.91
C ASP A 807 22.55 -33.80 11.59
N LYS A 808 23.09 -32.58 11.68
CA LYS A 808 22.40 -31.42 12.25
C LYS A 808 21.62 -30.65 11.19
N VAL A 809 20.35 -30.39 11.45
CA VAL A 809 19.48 -29.51 10.65
C VAL A 809 19.22 -28.21 11.40
N THR A 810 19.14 -27.12 10.64
CA THR A 810 18.85 -25.79 11.18
C THR A 810 17.43 -25.40 10.81
N TYR A 811 16.63 -24.96 11.77
CA TYR A 811 15.20 -24.69 11.57
C TYR A 811 14.67 -23.48 12.35
N LEU A 812 13.51 -22.97 11.94
CA LEU A 812 12.69 -21.98 12.65
C LEU A 812 11.30 -22.56 12.90
N GLY A 813 10.67 -22.17 14.01
CA GLY A 813 9.29 -22.57 14.30
C GLY A 813 9.03 -22.84 15.80
N PRO A 814 7.79 -23.22 16.12
CA PRO A 814 6.74 -23.64 15.19
C PRO A 814 5.96 -22.46 14.60
N PHE A 815 5.38 -22.65 13.41
CA PHE A 815 4.57 -21.66 12.70
C PHE A 815 3.28 -22.30 12.16
N GLY A 816 2.35 -21.47 11.66
CA GLY A 816 1.11 -21.93 11.04
C GLY A 816 -0.12 -21.73 11.92
N THR A 817 -1.24 -21.47 11.24
CA THR A 817 -2.57 -21.22 11.83
C THR A 817 -3.57 -22.33 11.52
N PHE A 818 -3.21 -23.28 10.65
CA PHE A 818 -3.96 -24.51 10.36
C PHE A 818 -3.79 -25.49 11.52
N THR A 819 -4.39 -25.17 12.67
CA THR A 819 -4.30 -25.96 13.88
C THR A 819 -5.61 -26.66 14.20
N LEU A 820 -5.51 -27.85 14.79
CA LEU A 820 -6.64 -28.61 15.30
C LEU A 820 -7.50 -27.73 16.22
N LYS A 821 -8.82 -27.72 16.00
CA LYS A 821 -9.77 -27.01 16.85
C LYS A 821 -10.45 -28.02 17.77
N PRO A 822 -10.05 -28.12 19.04
CA PRO A 822 -10.78 -28.95 19.99
C PRO A 822 -12.12 -28.27 20.30
N ASP A 823 -13.22 -28.99 20.12
CA ASP A 823 -14.59 -28.59 20.49
C ASP A 823 -15.34 -27.71 19.47
N ASP A 824 -15.39 -28.17 18.22
CA ASP A 824 -16.23 -27.62 17.15
C ASP A 824 -17.70 -28.10 17.21
N GLY A 825 -18.07 -28.96 18.16
CA GLY A 825 -19.41 -29.53 18.29
C GLY A 825 -19.74 -30.64 17.28
N ALA A 826 -18.78 -31.07 16.47
CA ALA A 826 -18.97 -32.14 15.49
C ALA A 826 -19.02 -33.53 16.16
N GLU A 827 -19.76 -34.47 15.59
CA GLU A 827 -19.73 -35.89 15.99
C GLU A 827 -18.62 -36.67 15.24
N THR A 828 -18.22 -36.17 14.06
CA THR A 828 -17.22 -36.82 13.20
C THR A 828 -16.17 -35.82 12.70
N MET A 829 -14.89 -36.18 12.83
CA MET A 829 -13.76 -35.46 12.23
C MET A 829 -13.33 -36.14 10.92
N LEU A 830 -13.43 -35.42 9.82
CA LEU A 830 -13.06 -35.88 8.48
C LEU A 830 -11.69 -35.32 8.10
N PHE A 831 -10.72 -36.20 7.85
CA PHE A 831 -9.38 -35.82 7.42
C PHE A 831 -9.17 -36.23 5.96
N LEU A 832 -8.88 -35.27 5.07
CA LEU A 832 -8.66 -35.52 3.64
C LEU A 832 -7.25 -35.09 3.22
N ALA A 833 -6.45 -36.02 2.74
CA ALA A 833 -5.08 -35.74 2.31
C ALA A 833 -4.74 -36.31 0.93
N THR A 834 -3.80 -35.65 0.26
CA THR A 834 -3.10 -36.22 -0.91
C THR A 834 -1.59 -36.09 -0.72
N GLY A 835 -0.83 -37.14 -1.00
CA GLY A 835 0.64 -37.14 -0.90
C GLY A 835 1.16 -36.71 0.48
N SER A 836 2.18 -35.86 0.52
CA SER A 836 2.75 -35.31 1.78
C SER A 836 1.81 -34.39 2.54
N GLY A 837 0.69 -33.96 1.95
CA GLY A 837 -0.37 -33.23 2.65
C GLY A 837 -0.97 -33.99 3.83
N PHE A 838 -0.68 -35.28 3.98
CA PHE A 838 -1.02 -36.05 5.17
C PHE A 838 -0.25 -35.63 6.43
N ALA A 839 0.94 -35.03 6.31
CA ALA A 839 1.82 -34.70 7.43
C ALA A 839 1.11 -33.94 8.58
N PRO A 840 0.50 -32.75 8.37
CA PRO A 840 -0.16 -32.03 9.46
C PRO A 840 -1.36 -32.83 10.03
N LEU A 841 -2.07 -33.58 9.19
CA LEU A 841 -3.25 -34.35 9.61
C LEU A 841 -2.85 -35.55 10.50
N LYS A 842 -1.70 -36.17 10.24
CA LYS A 842 -1.17 -37.24 11.09
C LYS A 842 -1.00 -36.75 12.53
N ASN A 843 -0.42 -35.56 12.72
CA ASN A 843 -0.22 -34.97 14.04
C ASN A 843 -1.56 -34.68 14.73
N MET A 844 -2.53 -34.12 13.99
CA MET A 844 -3.89 -33.88 14.50
C MET A 844 -4.56 -35.18 14.96
N ILE A 845 -4.50 -36.25 14.15
CA ILE A 845 -5.10 -37.56 14.47
C ILE A 845 -4.42 -38.18 15.70
N GLU A 846 -3.09 -38.20 15.75
CA GLU A 846 -2.35 -38.75 16.88
C GLU A 846 -2.65 -38.02 18.19
N TYR A 847 -2.75 -36.68 18.13
CA TYR A 847 -3.15 -35.86 19.26
C TYR A 847 -4.59 -36.17 19.69
N SER A 848 -5.54 -36.19 18.76
CA SER A 848 -6.94 -36.48 19.04
C SER A 848 -7.14 -37.85 19.71
N LEU A 849 -6.45 -38.88 19.21
CA LEU A 849 -6.57 -40.26 19.72
C LEU A 849 -5.82 -40.50 21.04
N ASN A 850 -4.55 -40.09 21.11
CA ASN A 850 -3.68 -40.46 22.24
C ASN A 850 -3.66 -39.41 23.36
N VAL A 851 -3.78 -38.12 23.03
CA VAL A 851 -3.66 -37.01 23.99
C VAL A 851 -5.04 -36.53 24.43
N ALA A 852 -5.86 -36.05 23.49
CA ALA A 852 -7.21 -35.57 23.79
C ALA A 852 -8.19 -36.71 24.12
N LYS A 853 -7.89 -37.93 23.67
CA LYS A 853 -8.72 -39.13 23.84
C LYS A 853 -10.17 -38.87 23.43
N THR A 854 -10.35 -38.23 22.27
CA THR A 854 -11.68 -37.84 21.76
C THR A 854 -12.59 -39.07 21.59
N LYS A 855 -13.88 -38.86 21.83
CA LYS A 855 -14.94 -39.83 21.53
C LYS A 855 -15.56 -39.63 20.14
N GLN A 856 -15.21 -38.55 19.44
CA GLN A 856 -15.67 -38.30 18.08
C GLN A 856 -15.17 -39.41 17.15
N ASN A 857 -15.94 -39.70 16.11
CA ASN A 857 -15.50 -40.60 15.05
C ASN A 857 -14.44 -39.89 14.20
N ILE A 858 -13.31 -40.53 13.92
CA ILE A 858 -12.25 -39.99 13.05
C ILE A 858 -12.22 -40.81 11.77
N CYS A 859 -12.41 -40.16 10.62
CA CYS A 859 -12.33 -40.80 9.31
C CYS A 859 -11.26 -40.13 8.46
N LEU A 860 -10.25 -40.90 8.04
CA LEU A 860 -9.15 -40.43 7.20
C LEU A 860 -9.27 -40.96 5.77
N TYR A 861 -9.20 -40.07 4.78
CA TYR A 861 -9.07 -40.42 3.37
C TYR A 861 -7.73 -39.95 2.83
N ILE A 862 -7.01 -40.87 2.20
CA ILE A 862 -5.73 -40.57 1.53
C ILE A 862 -5.88 -40.89 0.05
N GLY A 863 -5.77 -39.86 -0.79
CA GLY A 863 -5.77 -39.99 -2.24
C GLY A 863 -4.36 -40.18 -2.78
N LEU A 864 -4.17 -41.24 -3.56
CA LEU A 864 -2.91 -41.60 -4.20
C LEU A 864 -3.13 -41.84 -5.70
N ASN A 865 -2.10 -41.64 -6.51
CA ASN A 865 -2.22 -41.89 -7.94
C ASN A 865 -2.15 -43.39 -8.23
N ASN A 866 -1.20 -44.09 -7.60
CA ASN A 866 -0.88 -45.50 -7.89
C ASN A 866 -0.84 -46.36 -6.62
N PHE A 867 -0.99 -47.68 -6.79
CA PHE A 867 -0.96 -48.66 -5.69
C PHE A 867 0.40 -48.71 -4.96
N GLU A 868 1.49 -48.52 -5.70
CA GLU A 868 2.85 -48.53 -5.19
C GLU A 868 3.17 -47.34 -4.26
N GLU A 869 2.30 -46.32 -4.25
CA GLU A 869 2.43 -45.14 -3.40
C GLU A 869 1.83 -45.34 -2.00
N ILE A 870 1.18 -46.48 -1.72
CA ILE A 870 0.65 -46.76 -0.38
C ILE A 870 1.79 -46.78 0.63
N PHE A 871 1.67 -45.98 1.68
CA PHE A 871 2.61 -45.90 2.78
C PHE A 871 1.90 -46.04 4.14
N MET A 872 2.62 -46.51 5.16
CA MET A 872 2.13 -46.61 6.54
C MET A 872 0.83 -47.41 6.73
N LYS A 873 0.50 -48.34 5.82
CA LYS A 873 -0.72 -49.17 5.94
C LYS A 873 -0.78 -49.93 7.27
N ASP A 874 0.30 -50.61 7.65
CA ASP A 874 0.36 -51.37 8.90
C ASP A 874 0.16 -50.47 10.14
N TYR A 875 0.63 -49.23 10.07
CA TYR A 875 0.40 -48.24 11.13
C TYR A 875 -1.09 -47.87 11.22
N PHE A 876 -1.76 -47.60 10.10
CA PHE A 876 -3.18 -47.31 10.11
C PHE A 876 -4.03 -48.51 10.56
N ASP A 877 -3.69 -49.72 10.13
CA ASP A 877 -4.33 -50.96 10.59
C ASP A 877 -4.20 -51.11 12.11
N SER A 878 -3.01 -50.83 12.66
CA SER A 878 -2.77 -50.85 14.11
C SER A 878 -3.62 -49.81 14.86
N LEU A 879 -3.83 -48.62 14.30
CA LEU A 879 -4.70 -47.61 14.88
C LEU A 879 -6.17 -48.05 14.89
N CYS A 880 -6.66 -48.69 13.82
CA CYS A 880 -8.03 -49.22 13.78
C CYS A 880 -8.26 -50.32 14.81
N VAL A 881 -7.26 -51.18 15.05
CA VAL A 881 -7.35 -52.22 16.11
C VAL A 881 -7.35 -51.58 17.49
N LYS A 882 -6.53 -50.54 17.71
CA LYS A 882 -6.38 -49.89 19.01
C LYS A 882 -7.53 -48.93 19.35
N PHE A 883 -8.09 -48.26 18.35
CA PHE A 883 -9.09 -47.20 18.52
C PHE A 883 -10.34 -47.49 17.67
N PRO A 884 -11.43 -48.00 18.28
CA PRO A 884 -12.66 -48.33 17.55
C PRO A 884 -13.33 -47.15 16.84
N ASN A 885 -13.05 -45.92 17.28
CA ASN A 885 -13.56 -44.69 16.68
C ASN A 885 -12.68 -44.15 15.53
N PHE A 886 -11.59 -44.83 15.14
CA PHE A 886 -10.76 -44.46 14.00
C PHE A 886 -10.99 -45.37 12.80
N LYS A 887 -11.23 -44.76 11.63
CA LYS A 887 -11.33 -45.45 10.34
C LYS A 887 -10.50 -44.72 9.30
N TYR A 888 -9.96 -45.46 8.32
CA TYR A 888 -9.24 -44.87 7.20
C TYR A 888 -9.56 -45.58 5.88
N LYS A 889 -9.38 -44.87 4.77
CA LYS A 889 -9.47 -45.41 3.41
C LYS A 889 -8.38 -44.82 2.52
N PHE A 890 -7.67 -45.69 1.81
CA PHE A 890 -6.91 -45.26 0.62
C PHE A 890 -7.87 -45.19 -0.57
N VAL A 891 -7.70 -44.17 -1.41
CA VAL A 891 -8.43 -44.02 -2.67
C VAL A 891 -7.40 -43.89 -3.78
N ILE A 892 -7.41 -44.85 -4.71
CA ILE A 892 -6.39 -44.95 -5.76
C ILE A 892 -7.00 -44.52 -7.09
N CYS A 893 -6.38 -43.52 -7.72
CA CYS A 893 -6.91 -42.93 -8.94
C CYS A 893 -6.72 -43.85 -10.16
N ASN A 894 -5.53 -44.42 -10.34
CA ASN A 894 -5.21 -45.25 -11.51
C ASN A 894 -5.65 -46.70 -11.31
N GLU A 895 -6.09 -47.34 -12.39
CA GLU A 895 -6.49 -48.76 -12.36
C GLU A 895 -5.29 -49.66 -12.04
N CYS A 896 -5.52 -50.62 -11.14
CA CYS A 896 -4.54 -51.62 -10.75
C CYS A 896 -5.24 -52.91 -10.33
N ASP A 897 -4.80 -54.05 -10.90
CA ASP A 897 -5.34 -55.38 -10.56
C ASP A 897 -5.00 -55.82 -9.13
N LYS A 898 -3.97 -55.20 -8.52
CA LYS A 898 -3.55 -55.47 -7.14
C LYS A 898 -4.36 -54.71 -6.09
N TRP A 899 -5.23 -53.77 -6.51
CA TRP A 899 -6.02 -52.95 -5.61
C TRP A 899 -7.52 -53.31 -5.66
N SER A 900 -8.04 -53.79 -4.54
CA SER A 900 -9.44 -54.15 -4.35
C SER A 900 -10.27 -53.12 -3.55
N GLY A 901 -9.66 -52.01 -3.11
CA GLY A 901 -10.34 -50.95 -2.37
C GLY A 901 -10.96 -49.86 -3.26
N PRO A 902 -11.38 -48.71 -2.67
CA PRO A 902 -11.98 -47.59 -3.40
C PRO A 902 -11.11 -47.07 -4.55
N LYS A 903 -11.73 -46.86 -5.72
CA LYS A 903 -11.08 -46.37 -6.96
C LYS A 903 -11.58 -44.97 -7.31
N GLY A 904 -10.72 -44.15 -7.94
CA GLY A 904 -11.06 -42.79 -8.41
C GLY A 904 -10.61 -41.68 -7.46
N PHE A 905 -11.35 -40.56 -7.42
CA PHE A 905 -11.03 -39.42 -6.56
C PHE A 905 -11.67 -39.53 -5.17
N ILE A 906 -10.99 -39.00 -4.15
CA ILE A 906 -11.49 -38.94 -2.76
C ILE A 906 -12.91 -38.36 -2.71
N THR A 907 -13.16 -37.31 -3.50
CA THR A 907 -14.44 -36.59 -3.59
C THR A 907 -15.61 -37.46 -4.00
N THR A 908 -15.38 -38.46 -4.86
CA THR A 908 -16.41 -39.41 -5.28
C THR A 908 -16.81 -40.31 -4.13
N GLN A 909 -15.82 -40.80 -3.38
CA GLN A 909 -16.05 -41.66 -2.22
C GLN A 909 -16.69 -40.89 -1.06
N LEU A 910 -16.24 -39.65 -0.82
CA LEU A 910 -16.78 -38.75 0.21
C LEU A 910 -18.29 -38.54 0.04
N LYS A 911 -18.74 -38.30 -1.20
CA LYS A 911 -20.16 -38.11 -1.52
C LYS A 911 -21.01 -39.34 -1.19
N SER A 912 -20.45 -40.55 -1.35
CA SER A 912 -21.16 -41.79 -1.04
C SER A 912 -21.16 -42.11 0.46
N ASP A 913 -20.04 -41.88 1.15
CA ASP A 913 -19.88 -42.27 2.55
C ASP A 913 -20.52 -41.27 3.53
N PHE A 914 -20.65 -40.00 3.14
CA PHE A 914 -21.21 -38.93 3.95
C PHE A 914 -22.29 -38.14 3.19
N PRO A 915 -23.49 -38.70 3.01
CA PRO A 915 -24.62 -38.00 2.40
C PRO A 915 -25.19 -36.86 3.27
N ASP A 916 -24.93 -36.88 4.57
CA ASP A 916 -25.20 -35.80 5.52
C ASP A 916 -23.91 -35.46 6.28
N THR A 917 -23.47 -34.22 6.18
CA THR A 917 -22.23 -33.72 6.78
C THR A 917 -22.50 -32.63 7.84
N SER A 918 -23.75 -32.43 8.25
CA SER A 918 -24.15 -31.37 9.20
C SER A 918 -23.49 -31.45 10.58
N LYS A 919 -22.98 -32.62 10.97
CA LYS A 919 -22.25 -32.86 12.22
C LYS A 919 -20.79 -33.23 11.99
N CYS A 920 -20.21 -32.84 10.86
CA CYS A 920 -18.82 -33.13 10.52
C CYS A 920 -17.94 -31.89 10.61
N ALA A 921 -16.71 -32.07 11.08
CA ALA A 921 -15.64 -31.09 10.92
C ALA A 921 -14.57 -31.64 9.99
N ALA A 922 -14.23 -30.90 8.93
CA ALA A 922 -13.33 -31.36 7.88
C ALA A 922 -11.97 -30.66 7.94
N TYR A 923 -10.89 -31.44 7.91
CA TYR A 923 -9.50 -30.97 7.90
C TYR A 923 -8.83 -31.49 6.63
N MET A 924 -8.45 -30.60 5.72
CA MET A 924 -7.98 -30.96 4.38
C MET A 924 -6.61 -30.38 4.08
N CYS A 925 -5.71 -31.20 3.54
CA CYS A 925 -4.37 -30.74 3.19
C CYS A 925 -3.81 -31.54 2.01
N GLY A 926 -3.38 -30.84 0.96
CA GLY A 926 -2.90 -31.47 -0.27
C GLY A 926 -3.25 -30.66 -1.52
N ASN A 927 -3.58 -31.37 -2.61
CA ASN A 927 -3.85 -30.77 -3.90
C ASN A 927 -5.02 -29.76 -3.82
N LYS A 928 -4.79 -28.54 -4.33
CA LYS A 928 -5.78 -27.44 -4.30
C LYS A 928 -7.13 -27.78 -4.95
N PHE A 929 -7.12 -28.62 -5.99
CA PHE A 929 -8.36 -29.05 -6.67
C PHE A 929 -9.15 -30.02 -5.79
N MET A 930 -8.46 -30.93 -5.09
CA MET A 930 -9.11 -31.82 -4.10
C MET A 930 -9.78 -31.00 -2.99
N ILE A 931 -9.07 -30.01 -2.44
CA ILE A 931 -9.60 -29.14 -1.37
C ILE A 931 -10.85 -28.39 -1.86
N SER A 932 -10.78 -27.77 -3.05
CA SER A 932 -11.90 -27.04 -3.64
C SER A 932 -13.13 -27.93 -3.83
N ASP A 933 -12.96 -29.08 -4.47
CA ASP A 933 -14.07 -29.98 -4.79
C ASP A 933 -14.67 -30.63 -3.53
N ALA A 934 -13.82 -31.04 -2.58
CA ALA A 934 -14.26 -31.58 -1.30
C ALA A 934 -15.01 -30.53 -0.47
N THR A 935 -14.52 -29.28 -0.43
CA THR A 935 -15.22 -28.17 0.25
C THR A 935 -16.64 -28.02 -0.29
N LYS A 936 -16.79 -27.98 -1.62
CA LYS A 936 -18.10 -27.87 -2.26
C LYS A 936 -19.03 -29.02 -1.86
N ILE A 937 -18.56 -30.27 -1.95
CA ILE A 937 -19.36 -31.45 -1.61
C ILE A 937 -19.78 -31.45 -0.14
N LEU A 938 -18.86 -31.09 0.76
CA LEU A 938 -19.13 -31.03 2.19
C LEU A 938 -20.18 -29.96 2.50
N THR A 939 -20.08 -28.77 1.91
CA THR A 939 -21.06 -27.70 2.07
C THR A 939 -22.42 -28.07 1.48
N ASP A 940 -22.45 -28.65 0.27
CA ASP A 940 -23.69 -29.09 -0.39
C ASP A 940 -24.44 -30.16 0.44
N ASN A 941 -23.70 -30.99 1.19
CA ASN A 941 -24.27 -32.03 2.07
C ASN A 941 -24.55 -31.54 3.51
N GLY A 942 -24.38 -30.24 3.79
CA GLY A 942 -24.81 -29.59 5.04
C GLY A 942 -23.71 -29.27 6.06
N CYS A 943 -22.42 -29.47 5.75
CA CYS A 943 -21.31 -29.14 6.64
C CYS A 943 -21.21 -27.62 6.89
N PRO A 944 -21.16 -27.15 8.15
CA PRO A 944 -20.94 -25.74 8.46
C PRO A 944 -19.60 -25.24 7.90
N THR A 945 -19.61 -24.10 7.22
CA THR A 945 -18.41 -23.56 6.55
C THR A 945 -17.29 -23.20 7.52
N ASP A 946 -17.62 -22.88 8.77
CA ASP A 946 -16.69 -22.59 9.86
C ASP A 946 -16.10 -23.87 10.51
N GLN A 947 -16.57 -25.05 10.10
CA GLN A 947 -16.03 -26.37 10.45
C GLN A 947 -15.25 -27.02 9.29
N ILE A 948 -14.98 -26.27 8.22
CA ILE A 948 -14.13 -26.70 7.10
C ILE A 948 -12.79 -25.97 7.17
N TYR A 949 -11.73 -26.72 7.49
CA TYR A 949 -10.39 -26.24 7.69
C TYR A 949 -9.44 -26.79 6.62
N PHE A 950 -8.59 -25.94 6.07
CA PHE A 950 -7.52 -26.37 5.16
C PHE A 950 -6.29 -25.47 5.27
N GLU A 951 -5.13 -26.01 4.90
CA GLU A 951 -3.88 -25.26 4.85
C GLU A 951 -3.90 -24.25 3.69
N LYS A 952 -3.79 -22.95 3.99
CA LYS A 952 -3.70 -21.89 2.96
C LYS A 952 -2.30 -21.90 2.38
N ILE A 953 -2.17 -22.21 1.08
CA ILE A 953 -0.91 -22.27 0.32
C ILE A 953 -0.25 -20.89 0.22
#